data_AF-A0A2G7FR92-F1
#
_entry.id   AF-A0A2G7FR92-F1
#
_cell.length_a   1.000
_cell.length_b   1.000
_cell.length_c   1.000
_cell.angle_alpha   90.00
_cell.angle_beta   90.00
_cell.angle_gamma   90.00
#
_symmetry.space_group_name_H-M   'P 1'
#
loop_
_entity.id
_entity.type
_entity.pdbx_description
1 polymer ?
#
loop_
_entity_poly.entity_id
_entity_poly.type
_entity_poly.pdbx_seq_one_letter_code
_entity_poly.pdbx_strand_id
1 'polypeptide(L)'
;MPIDKPNRTVDTDNIQGSIWPRLPKEYESYLFFKIIDNERFRQHLRAILDKGFITTGSQCEAHLKSIGEFEEACAYSRRAVPEHEKKPFTAVNVAFTHVGLLKVEHPEVEVNFKQALEDDPDEVCTDRLNEGLFEKGMFDDLVYEGADNPAAMDPNFRAPPGNESKTGPERWKWRTDGVFIVAAHNSKALRRKILDLEDAFNVGERAASMKIAFRKDGRVRPGENRGKEHFGYEDHISQPKIDGLDDPPAYGEPQACPPGYIFLGHEGDPDKRRGPKWAKEGSYLVFRQLDQKVPEFQRDLKEMAEKIPGNYGGNPEKLGAHLMGRWKSGAPVAKAVHQDDPALAFDNTFDFRPKKDLKGCPFAAHIRKMRPRADKKRDIGSEKDDENHKDASVILRRGITFGPELTEEEITKGETIEQRGLYFTCYQSLIRDGFNFLMTRWASNSDFPQDKTETCPEGPGMDPFISQKLRADHPDGYISLHDGGKPGKAVKLPLSPAPWVDQRGGEYFFTPSIRALREQFSADIVKAEGESEGESEVPYKDPEVEELKTKIQELEQHQKALLKITEERVADIEVLENQLKESKELHDKYVEETKKGTVVGYAGLIHLDFLNKLDTAHLRDLKREVDAALANLAGDVDWKTWQRTIRELNSKYGFDLLYGNGGHYEGRHWREWKEIQYSTSNSDYDRTVAFRNRMGQWCNNAKWKAEGGDAAGCALMWLTFVIQLHDVLQVYRPDVC
;
A
#
# COMPACT_ATOMS: atom_id res chain seq x y z
N MET A 1 -17.65 -6.98 29.31
CA MET A 1 -18.27 -5.83 28.63
C MET A 1 -17.22 -4.73 28.53
N PRO A 2 -17.09 -4.01 27.39
CA PRO A 2 -16.07 -2.97 27.26
C PRO A 2 -16.14 -1.99 28.43
N ILE A 3 -14.98 -1.46 28.83
CA ILE A 3 -14.83 -0.62 30.03
C ILE A 3 -15.86 0.50 30.01
N ASP A 4 -16.48 0.80 31.15
CA ASP A 4 -17.50 1.84 31.23
C ASP A 4 -16.95 3.18 30.74
N LYS A 5 -17.74 3.89 29.93
CA LYS A 5 -17.32 5.10 29.22
C LYS A 5 -16.59 6.15 30.08
N PRO A 6 -17.02 6.46 31.33
CA PRO A 6 -16.32 7.41 32.20
C PRO A 6 -14.90 6.99 32.60
N ASN A 7 -14.58 5.69 32.51
CA ASN A 7 -13.30 5.11 32.90
C ASN A 7 -12.37 4.84 31.70
N ARG A 8 -12.78 5.22 30.48
CA ARG A 8 -12.00 4.98 29.27
C ARG A 8 -10.88 5.98 29.12
N THR A 9 -9.76 5.50 28.60
CA THR A 9 -8.62 6.35 28.23
C THR A 9 -8.81 7.03 26.88
N VAL A 10 -9.61 6.42 25.99
CA VAL A 10 -9.98 6.91 24.65
C VAL A 10 -11.43 7.38 24.66
N ASP A 11 -11.70 8.59 24.18
CA ASP A 11 -13.05 9.13 24.07
C ASP A 11 -13.79 8.57 22.85
N THR A 12 -14.78 7.72 23.11
CA THR A 12 -15.54 7.05 22.05
C THR A 12 -16.51 7.96 21.30
N ASP A 13 -16.80 9.16 21.82
CA ASP A 13 -17.53 10.19 21.07
C ASP A 13 -16.62 10.97 20.12
N ASN A 14 -15.32 11.02 20.42
CA ASN A 14 -14.37 11.78 19.62
C ASN A 14 -13.68 10.94 18.53
N ILE A 15 -13.64 9.62 18.64
CA ILE A 15 -13.12 8.75 17.58
C ILE A 15 -14.20 8.44 16.53
N GLN A 16 -13.77 8.30 15.28
CA GLN A 16 -14.60 7.78 14.20
C GLN A 16 -14.86 6.27 14.39
N GLY A 17 -16.11 5.84 14.18
CA GLY A 17 -16.58 4.49 14.51
C GLY A 17 -15.96 3.36 13.67
N SER A 18 -15.38 3.67 12.51
CA SER A 18 -14.65 2.72 11.68
C SER A 18 -13.39 2.17 12.35
N ILE A 19 -12.77 2.91 13.27
CA ILE A 19 -11.61 2.46 14.03
C ILE A 19 -12.05 1.46 15.10
N TRP A 20 -12.83 1.95 16.07
CA TRP A 20 -13.38 1.15 17.18
C TRP A 20 -14.83 1.55 17.48
N PRO A 21 -15.72 0.57 17.76
CA PRO A 21 -15.48 -0.88 17.70
C PRO A 21 -15.41 -1.42 16.26
N ARG A 22 -16.10 -0.76 15.32
CA ARG A 22 -16.14 -0.94 13.86
C ARG A 22 -17.48 -0.37 13.36
N LEU A 23 -17.59 -0.10 12.07
CA LEU A 23 -18.89 0.18 11.46
C LEU A 23 -19.75 -1.11 11.38
N PRO A 24 -20.99 -1.10 11.91
CA PRO A 24 -21.99 -2.12 11.58
C PRO A 24 -22.27 -2.13 10.08
N LYS A 25 -22.06 -3.27 9.42
CA LYS A 25 -22.12 -3.35 7.96
C LYS A 25 -22.60 -4.69 7.44
N GLU A 26 -23.48 -4.61 6.44
CA GLU A 26 -23.78 -5.67 5.48
C GLU A 26 -23.26 -5.28 4.10
N TYR A 27 -23.37 -3.99 3.80
CA TYR A 27 -22.83 -3.35 2.61
C TYR A 27 -21.96 -2.18 3.04
N GLU A 28 -20.87 -1.96 2.33
CA GLU A 28 -19.95 -0.86 2.57
C GLU A 28 -19.43 -0.33 1.23
N SER A 29 -19.38 0.98 1.08
CA SER A 29 -18.83 1.64 -0.10
C SER A 29 -17.70 2.57 0.31
N TYR A 30 -16.57 2.43 -0.36
CA TYR A 30 -15.46 3.37 -0.29
C TYR A 30 -15.61 4.36 -1.45
N LEU A 31 -15.91 5.61 -1.11
CA LEU A 31 -16.06 6.71 -2.06
C LEU A 31 -14.79 7.54 -2.05
N PHE A 32 -13.89 7.25 -2.97
CA PHE A 32 -12.65 8.01 -3.12
C PHE A 32 -12.95 9.31 -3.83
N PHE A 33 -12.51 10.43 -3.27
CA PHE A 33 -12.87 11.76 -3.76
C PHE A 33 -11.66 12.63 -4.07
N LYS A 34 -11.94 13.69 -4.82
CA LYS A 34 -11.03 14.79 -5.13
C LYS A 34 -11.67 16.09 -4.69
N ILE A 35 -10.95 16.87 -3.91
CA ILE A 35 -11.33 18.22 -3.51
C ILE A 35 -11.02 19.15 -4.68
N ILE A 36 -12.04 19.90 -5.12
CA ILE A 36 -11.97 20.84 -6.24
C ILE A 36 -12.08 22.30 -5.78
N ASP A 37 -12.65 22.55 -4.61
CA ASP A 37 -12.72 23.87 -3.96
C ASP A 37 -12.47 23.68 -2.46
N ASN A 38 -11.30 24.12 -2.00
CA ASN A 38 -10.82 23.86 -0.63
C ASN A 38 -11.70 24.55 0.43
N GLU A 39 -12.02 25.83 0.24
CA GLU A 39 -12.78 26.60 1.22
C GLU A 39 -14.21 26.09 1.33
N ARG A 40 -14.88 25.87 0.18
CA ARG A 40 -16.23 25.31 0.16
C ARG A 40 -16.26 23.89 0.71
N PHE A 41 -15.20 23.09 0.50
CA PHE A 41 -15.12 21.76 1.08
C PHE A 41 -15.09 21.83 2.61
N ARG A 42 -14.29 22.74 3.18
CA ARG A 42 -14.25 22.97 4.64
C ARG A 42 -15.61 23.38 5.20
N GLN A 43 -16.36 24.20 4.47
CA GLN A 43 -17.72 24.62 4.85
C GLN A 43 -18.74 23.46 4.76
N HIS A 44 -18.74 22.70 3.67
CA HIS A 44 -19.59 21.51 3.52
C HIS A 44 -19.26 20.44 4.58
N LEU A 45 -17.96 20.25 4.87
CA LEU A 45 -17.51 19.37 5.94
C LEU A 45 -18.05 19.82 7.30
N ARG A 46 -18.02 21.13 7.59
CA ARG A 46 -18.61 21.68 8.82
C ARG A 46 -20.12 21.37 8.90
N ALA A 47 -20.85 21.59 7.82
CA ALA A 47 -22.29 21.34 7.77
C ALA A 47 -22.66 19.88 8.05
N ILE A 48 -21.90 18.90 7.55
CA ILE A 48 -22.15 17.49 7.86
C ILE A 48 -21.75 17.11 9.29
N LEU A 49 -20.70 17.74 9.85
CA LEU A 49 -20.30 17.54 11.25
C LEU A 49 -21.36 18.07 12.22
N ASP A 50 -21.94 19.24 11.93
CA ASP A 50 -23.00 19.85 12.75
C ASP A 50 -24.29 19.02 12.74
N LYS A 51 -24.58 18.36 11.62
CA LYS A 51 -25.71 17.42 11.50
C LYS A 51 -25.42 16.03 12.11
N GLY A 52 -24.25 15.82 12.71
CA GLY A 52 -23.86 14.51 13.27
C GLY A 52 -23.75 13.41 12.21
N PHE A 53 -23.39 13.76 10.97
CA PHE A 53 -23.38 12.84 9.84
C PHE A 53 -22.23 11.84 9.91
N ILE A 54 -21.08 12.25 10.49
CA ILE A 54 -19.93 11.38 10.74
C ILE A 54 -20.20 10.52 11.98
N THR A 55 -20.09 9.21 11.83
CA THR A 55 -20.46 8.24 12.86
C THR A 55 -19.35 8.02 13.88
N THR A 56 -19.68 8.10 15.16
CA THR A 56 -18.71 7.95 16.26
C THR A 56 -18.59 6.50 16.75
N GLY A 57 -17.53 6.22 17.51
CA GLY A 57 -17.35 4.94 18.18
C GLY A 57 -18.51 4.59 19.12
N SER A 58 -18.99 5.57 19.90
CA SER A 58 -20.13 5.38 20.81
C SER A 58 -21.43 5.01 20.07
N GLN A 59 -21.70 5.62 18.92
CA GLN A 59 -22.88 5.29 18.12
C GLN A 59 -22.81 3.85 17.58
N CYS A 60 -21.64 3.44 17.10
CA CYS A 60 -21.40 2.07 16.64
C CYS A 60 -21.52 1.06 17.79
N GLU A 61 -20.89 1.33 18.93
CA GLU A 61 -20.99 0.48 20.12
C GLU A 61 -22.44 0.31 20.57
N ALA A 62 -23.19 1.41 20.70
CA ALA A 62 -24.58 1.37 21.12
C ALA A 62 -25.44 0.52 20.15
N HIS A 63 -25.24 0.68 18.84
CA HIS A 63 -25.94 -0.11 17.85
C HIS A 63 -25.58 -1.60 17.95
N LEU A 64 -24.29 -1.95 17.93
CA LEU A 64 -23.81 -3.33 17.99
C LEU A 64 -24.27 -4.04 19.26
N LYS A 65 -24.21 -3.37 20.42
CA LYS A 65 -24.75 -3.90 21.69
C LYS A 65 -26.25 -4.16 21.58
N SER A 66 -27.00 -3.24 20.96
CA SER A 66 -28.46 -3.38 20.82
C SER A 66 -28.91 -4.55 19.95
N ILE A 67 -28.05 -5.06 19.07
CA ILE A 67 -28.32 -6.23 18.22
C ILE A 67 -27.59 -7.49 18.71
N GLY A 68 -26.78 -7.40 19.77
CA GLY A 68 -25.99 -8.50 20.32
C GLY A 68 -24.73 -8.84 19.50
N GLU A 69 -24.30 -7.97 18.59
CA GLU A 69 -23.15 -8.21 17.70
C GLU A 69 -21.94 -7.36 18.07
N PHE A 70 -21.78 -6.97 19.34
CA PHE A 70 -20.58 -6.25 19.75
C PHE A 70 -19.32 -7.11 19.56
N GLU A 71 -19.38 -8.37 19.99
CA GLU A 71 -18.38 -9.38 19.65
C GLU A 71 -18.44 -9.69 18.16
N GLU A 72 -17.33 -9.43 17.45
CA GLU A 72 -17.31 -9.45 15.99
C GLU A 72 -17.36 -10.86 15.41
N ALA A 73 -16.67 -11.81 16.03
CA ALA A 73 -16.51 -13.17 15.54
C ALA A 73 -16.94 -14.18 16.61
N CYS A 74 -18.22 -14.51 16.63
CA CYS A 74 -18.79 -15.56 17.47
C CYS A 74 -19.99 -16.22 16.78
N ALA A 75 -20.46 -17.34 17.30
CA ALA A 75 -21.59 -18.08 16.72
C ALA A 75 -22.84 -17.19 16.54
N TYR A 76 -23.08 -16.28 17.49
CA TYR A 76 -24.21 -15.35 17.41
C TYR A 76 -24.03 -14.33 16.27
N SER A 77 -22.86 -13.70 16.11
CA SER A 77 -22.63 -12.71 15.05
C SER A 77 -22.59 -13.32 13.64
N ARG A 78 -22.28 -14.62 13.53
CA ARG A 78 -22.28 -15.39 12.27
C ARG A 78 -23.65 -15.95 11.87
N ARG A 79 -24.69 -15.80 12.69
CA ARG A 79 -26.05 -16.25 12.34
C ARG A 79 -26.54 -15.54 11.07
N ALA A 80 -27.28 -16.27 10.24
CA ALA A 80 -28.00 -15.66 9.14
C ALA A 80 -29.18 -14.85 9.72
N VAL A 81 -29.22 -13.55 9.43
CA VAL A 81 -30.33 -12.67 9.82
C VAL A 81 -31.07 -12.25 8.56
N PRO A 82 -32.37 -12.60 8.40
CA PRO A 82 -33.19 -12.13 7.29
C PRO A 82 -33.20 -10.60 7.22
N GLU A 83 -33.21 -10.03 6.01
CA GLU A 83 -33.10 -8.58 5.83
C GLU A 83 -34.16 -7.78 6.59
N HIS A 84 -35.40 -8.28 6.67
CA HIS A 84 -36.50 -7.63 7.38
C HIS A 84 -36.37 -7.62 8.90
N GLU A 85 -35.51 -8.47 9.46
CA GLU A 85 -35.21 -8.51 10.91
C GLU A 85 -33.97 -7.67 11.27
N LYS A 86 -33.20 -7.22 10.27
CA LYS A 86 -32.01 -6.39 10.51
C LYS A 86 -32.44 -5.02 11.02
N LYS A 87 -31.96 -4.65 12.20
CA LYS A 87 -32.17 -3.31 12.76
C LYS A 87 -31.53 -2.26 11.84
N PRO A 88 -32.28 -1.24 11.39
CA PRO A 88 -31.74 -0.24 10.50
C PRO A 88 -30.55 0.52 11.10
N PHE A 89 -29.50 0.64 10.31
CA PHE A 89 -28.33 1.45 10.61
C PHE A 89 -27.62 1.89 9.33
N THR A 90 -27.10 3.11 9.35
CA THR A 90 -26.21 3.66 8.32
C THR A 90 -25.10 4.42 9.00
N ALA A 91 -23.89 4.33 8.49
CA ALA A 91 -22.74 5.08 9.00
C ALA A 91 -21.92 5.72 7.89
N VAL A 92 -21.25 6.80 8.26
CA VAL A 92 -20.29 7.51 7.39
C VAL A 92 -19.06 7.85 8.22
N ASN A 93 -17.89 7.48 7.75
CA ASN A 93 -16.60 7.98 8.23
C ASN A 93 -15.78 8.55 7.09
N VAL A 94 -14.78 9.36 7.41
CA VAL A 94 -13.93 10.05 6.44
C VAL A 94 -12.47 9.94 6.84
N ALA A 95 -11.61 9.71 5.85
CA ALA A 95 -10.16 9.72 6.00
C ALA A 95 -9.53 10.47 4.82
N PHE A 96 -8.38 11.07 5.04
CA PHE A 96 -7.69 11.92 4.07
C PHE A 96 -6.31 11.35 3.75
N THR A 97 -5.90 11.41 2.49
CA THR A 97 -4.49 11.19 2.14
C THR A 97 -3.67 12.38 2.62
N HIS A 98 -2.34 12.26 2.63
CA HIS A 98 -1.47 13.39 2.96
C HIS A 98 -1.78 14.61 2.09
N VAL A 99 -1.89 14.43 0.76
CA VAL A 99 -2.23 15.51 -0.17
C VAL A 99 -3.64 16.07 0.03
N GLY A 100 -4.58 15.26 0.53
CA GLY A 100 -5.89 15.75 0.92
C GLY A 100 -5.85 16.62 2.16
N LEU A 101 -5.07 16.24 3.18
CA LEU A 101 -4.90 17.05 4.39
C LEU A 101 -4.33 18.43 4.07
N LEU A 102 -3.33 18.50 3.18
CA LEU A 102 -2.77 19.79 2.73
C LEU A 102 -3.81 20.73 2.09
N LYS A 103 -4.91 20.19 1.54
CA LYS A 103 -5.99 21.00 0.96
C LYS A 103 -7.00 21.48 1.99
N VAL A 104 -7.08 20.83 3.15
CA VAL A 104 -8.09 21.11 4.18
C VAL A 104 -7.49 21.61 5.48
N GLU A 105 -6.18 21.69 5.63
CA GLU A 105 -5.53 22.36 6.77
C GLU A 105 -5.77 23.87 6.75
N HIS A 106 -5.60 24.52 7.90
CA HIS A 106 -5.77 25.98 7.99
C HIS A 106 -4.71 26.67 7.10
N PRO A 107 -5.06 27.71 6.32
CA PRO A 107 -4.11 28.36 5.40
C PRO A 107 -2.82 28.85 6.06
N GLU A 108 -2.90 29.24 7.35
CA GLU A 108 -1.74 29.67 8.13
C GLU A 108 -0.73 28.53 8.40
N VAL A 109 -1.14 27.27 8.38
CA VAL A 109 -0.25 26.12 8.63
C VAL A 109 0.85 26.06 7.56
N GLU A 110 0.50 26.24 6.28
CA GLU A 110 1.50 26.24 5.21
C GLU A 110 2.47 27.43 5.33
N VAL A 111 1.97 28.60 5.74
CA VAL A 111 2.78 29.80 5.94
C VAL A 111 3.75 29.60 7.10
N ASN A 112 3.25 29.12 8.24
CA ASN A 112 4.04 28.85 9.43
C ASN A 112 5.10 27.77 9.18
N PHE A 113 4.72 26.71 8.44
CA PHE A 113 5.64 25.64 8.07
C PHE A 113 6.77 26.12 7.17
N LYS A 114 6.48 26.94 6.17
CA LYS A 114 7.51 27.55 5.30
C LYS A 114 8.47 28.43 6.10
N GLN A 115 7.94 29.25 7.01
CA GLN A 115 8.75 30.10 7.87
C GLN A 115 9.66 29.27 8.80
N ALA A 116 9.11 28.24 9.44
CA ALA A 116 9.88 27.36 10.33
C ALA A 116 11.02 26.63 9.59
N LEU A 117 10.77 26.14 8.37
CA LEU A 117 11.80 25.50 7.54
C LEU A 117 12.92 26.46 7.11
N GLU A 118 12.61 27.75 6.94
CA GLU A 118 13.63 28.78 6.66
C GLU A 118 14.50 29.05 7.89
N ASP A 119 13.90 29.00 9.08
CA ASP A 119 14.57 29.27 10.35
C ASP A 119 15.45 28.07 10.80
N ASP A 120 14.94 26.83 10.69
CA ASP A 120 15.65 25.58 10.95
C ASP A 120 15.15 24.45 10.02
N PRO A 121 15.94 24.07 8.99
CA PRO A 121 15.58 22.98 8.08
C PRO A 121 15.42 21.61 8.73
N ASP A 122 15.98 21.41 9.93
CA ASP A 122 15.89 20.15 10.69
C ASP A 122 14.74 20.16 11.72
N GLU A 123 14.01 21.27 11.87
CA GLU A 123 12.89 21.36 12.81
C GLU A 123 11.68 20.52 12.35
N VAL A 124 11.16 19.71 13.28
CA VAL A 124 9.98 18.88 13.03
C VAL A 124 8.72 19.74 13.11
N CYS A 125 7.92 19.75 12.04
CA CYS A 125 6.67 20.50 12.01
C CYS A 125 5.68 20.01 13.05
N THR A 126 5.41 20.82 14.06
CA THR A 126 4.46 20.45 15.13
C THR A 126 2.98 20.65 14.75
N ASP A 127 2.71 21.17 13.55
CA ASP A 127 1.36 21.41 13.03
C ASP A 127 0.88 20.37 12.01
N ARG A 128 1.79 19.54 11.47
CA ARG A 128 1.48 18.49 10.49
C ARG A 128 1.86 17.11 10.99
N LEU A 129 1.24 16.08 10.41
CA LEU A 129 1.63 14.69 10.64
C LEU A 129 3.00 14.44 10.00
N ASN A 130 3.94 13.88 10.76
CA ASN A 130 5.31 13.60 10.32
C ASN A 130 5.54 12.09 10.20
N GLU A 131 4.83 11.44 9.28
CA GLU A 131 4.99 10.00 9.01
C GLU A 131 5.34 9.83 7.54
N GLY A 132 6.59 9.42 7.28
CA GLY A 132 7.15 9.45 5.93
C GLY A 132 6.46 8.51 4.93
N LEU A 133 5.90 7.37 5.36
CA LEU A 133 5.15 6.49 4.45
C LEU A 133 3.80 7.10 4.09
N PHE A 134 3.11 7.71 5.04
CA PHE A 134 1.84 8.41 4.82
C PHE A 134 2.00 9.57 3.83
N GLU A 135 3.04 10.39 4.02
CA GLU A 135 3.39 11.50 3.12
C GLU A 135 3.64 11.01 1.69
N LYS A 136 4.49 9.97 1.58
CA LYS A 136 4.86 9.36 0.32
C LYS A 136 3.69 8.64 -0.37
N GLY A 137 2.81 8.02 0.38
CA GLY A 137 1.70 7.23 -0.15
C GLY A 137 2.06 5.80 -0.53
N MET A 138 1.03 4.98 -0.67
CA MET A 138 1.19 3.52 -0.81
C MET A 138 1.86 3.12 -2.12
N PHE A 139 1.55 3.77 -3.24
CA PHE A 139 2.13 3.40 -4.53
C PHE A 139 3.65 3.50 -4.50
N ASP A 140 4.18 4.63 -4.04
CA ASP A 140 5.62 4.85 -3.96
C ASP A 140 6.29 3.98 -2.87
N ASP A 141 5.59 3.63 -1.79
CA ASP A 141 6.09 2.70 -0.76
C ASP A 141 6.17 1.26 -1.31
N LEU A 142 5.08 0.73 -1.87
CA LEU A 142 5.00 -0.69 -2.19
C LEU A 142 5.47 -1.06 -3.60
N VAL A 143 5.53 -0.11 -4.54
CA VAL A 143 5.98 -0.36 -5.92
C VAL A 143 7.43 0.06 -6.12
N TYR A 144 7.80 1.28 -5.72
CA TYR A 144 9.16 1.77 -5.94
C TYR A 144 10.15 1.30 -4.87
N GLU A 145 9.70 1.11 -3.63
CA GLU A 145 10.55 0.56 -2.54
C GLU A 145 10.16 -0.88 -2.14
N GLY A 146 8.96 -1.32 -2.53
CA GLY A 146 8.45 -2.65 -2.24
C GLY A 146 8.49 -3.59 -3.45
N ALA A 147 7.72 -4.67 -3.34
CA ALA A 147 7.67 -5.73 -4.35
C ALA A 147 6.26 -5.94 -4.93
N ASP A 148 5.44 -4.88 -4.96
CA ASP A 148 4.16 -4.90 -5.69
C ASP A 148 4.39 -4.84 -7.19
N ASN A 149 3.58 -5.58 -7.94
CA ASN A 149 3.60 -5.54 -9.40
C ASN A 149 2.73 -4.39 -9.95
N PRO A 150 3.32 -3.30 -10.50
CA PRO A 150 2.53 -2.19 -11.03
C PRO A 150 1.66 -2.58 -12.23
N ALA A 151 2.00 -3.63 -12.98
CA ALA A 151 1.14 -4.13 -14.05
C ALA A 151 -0.14 -4.78 -13.49
N ALA A 152 -0.07 -5.36 -12.30
CA ALA A 152 -1.19 -5.98 -11.59
C ALA A 152 -2.00 -4.99 -10.76
N MET A 153 -1.69 -3.69 -10.74
CA MET A 153 -2.48 -2.71 -9.96
C MET A 153 -3.75 -2.26 -10.69
N ASP A 154 -4.76 -1.87 -9.92
CA ASP A 154 -5.92 -1.15 -10.41
C ASP A 154 -5.48 0.23 -10.96
N PRO A 155 -5.97 0.67 -12.12
CA PRO A 155 -5.59 1.95 -12.71
C PRO A 155 -5.80 3.16 -11.78
N ASN A 156 -6.77 3.10 -10.86
CA ASN A 156 -7.05 4.18 -9.92
C ASN A 156 -6.00 4.31 -8.80
N PHE A 157 -5.22 3.26 -8.55
CA PHE A 157 -4.13 3.25 -7.57
C PHE A 157 -2.75 3.17 -8.23
N ARG A 158 -2.68 3.37 -9.55
CA ARG A 158 -1.44 3.28 -10.32
C ARG A 158 -1.02 4.66 -10.83
N ALA A 159 0.25 5.00 -10.65
CA ALA A 159 0.77 6.23 -11.21
C ALA A 159 0.62 6.25 -12.76
N PRO A 160 0.26 7.40 -13.35
CA PRO A 160 0.16 7.53 -14.80
C PRO A 160 1.54 7.41 -15.45
N PRO A 161 1.63 7.01 -16.74
CA PRO A 161 2.91 6.97 -17.46
C PRO A 161 3.64 8.33 -17.41
N GLY A 162 4.95 8.32 -17.18
CA GLY A 162 5.77 9.53 -17.08
C GLY A 162 5.72 10.24 -15.71
N ASN A 163 4.98 9.71 -14.72
CA ASN A 163 4.90 10.31 -13.39
C ASN A 163 6.24 10.27 -12.64
N GLU A 164 7.10 9.31 -12.97
CA GLU A 164 8.44 9.12 -12.42
C GLU A 164 9.37 10.33 -12.66
N SER A 165 9.12 11.11 -13.72
CA SER A 165 9.90 12.33 -14.03
C SER A 165 9.36 13.58 -13.31
N LYS A 166 8.19 13.50 -12.67
CA LYS A 166 7.58 14.63 -11.97
C LYS A 166 8.16 14.81 -10.57
N THR A 167 8.34 16.07 -10.19
CA THR A 167 8.80 16.48 -8.86
C THR A 167 7.73 17.34 -8.17
N GLY A 168 7.85 17.48 -6.84
CA GLY A 168 6.94 18.30 -6.06
C GLY A 168 5.47 17.84 -6.10
N PRO A 169 4.50 18.76 -5.93
CA PRO A 169 3.07 18.42 -5.84
C PRO A 169 2.48 17.75 -7.09
N GLU A 170 3.04 18.01 -8.28
CA GLU A 170 2.54 17.45 -9.54
C GLU A 170 2.73 15.91 -9.62
N ARG A 171 3.71 15.36 -8.89
CA ARG A 171 3.90 13.90 -8.74
C ARG A 171 2.70 13.21 -8.10
N TRP A 172 1.98 13.92 -7.24
CA TRP A 172 0.92 13.36 -6.39
C TRP A 172 -0.49 13.70 -6.86
N LYS A 173 -0.62 14.57 -7.86
CA LYS A 173 -1.90 15.11 -8.33
C LYS A 173 -2.90 14.04 -8.80
N TRP A 174 -2.43 12.88 -9.23
CA TRP A 174 -3.28 11.76 -9.67
C TRP A 174 -3.92 11.00 -8.49
N ARG A 175 -3.28 10.98 -7.31
CA ARG A 175 -3.73 10.24 -6.10
C ARG A 175 -5.04 10.81 -5.58
N THR A 176 -5.93 10.01 -5.02
CA THR A 176 -7.13 10.54 -4.34
C THR A 176 -6.77 11.47 -3.18
N ASP A 177 -7.65 12.43 -2.85
CA ASP A 177 -7.46 13.33 -1.71
C ASP A 177 -8.04 12.73 -0.42
N GLY A 178 -9.00 11.81 -0.52
CA GLY A 178 -9.60 11.20 0.65
C GLY A 178 -10.62 10.13 0.28
N VAL A 179 -11.16 9.49 1.30
CA VAL A 179 -12.18 8.47 1.17
C VAL A 179 -13.28 8.67 2.20
N PHE A 180 -14.53 8.64 1.76
CA PHE A 180 -15.66 8.40 2.64
C PHE A 180 -15.97 6.91 2.68
N ILE A 181 -16.11 6.36 3.89
CA ILE A 181 -16.55 4.98 4.12
C ILE A 181 -18.01 5.03 4.53
N VAL A 182 -18.89 4.56 3.65
CA VAL A 182 -20.34 4.52 3.91
C VAL A 182 -20.75 3.08 4.15
N ALA A 183 -21.33 2.78 5.30
CA ALA A 183 -21.79 1.44 5.65
C ALA A 183 -23.30 1.43 5.90
N ALA A 184 -23.95 0.32 5.57
CA ALA A 184 -25.37 0.14 5.84
C ALA A 184 -25.77 -1.33 6.02
N HIS A 185 -26.92 -1.52 6.65
CA HIS A 185 -27.59 -2.82 6.84
C HIS A 185 -28.19 -3.41 5.54
N ASN A 186 -28.45 -2.59 4.51
CA ASN A 186 -28.88 -3.07 3.19
C ASN A 186 -28.47 -2.14 2.04
N SER A 187 -28.61 -2.63 0.81
CA SER A 187 -28.19 -1.91 -0.39
C SER A 187 -28.99 -0.63 -0.67
N LYS A 188 -30.28 -0.58 -0.30
CA LYS A 188 -31.13 0.60 -0.52
C LYS A 188 -30.73 1.74 0.41
N ALA A 189 -30.53 1.43 1.69
CA ALA A 189 -30.06 2.37 2.70
C ALA A 189 -28.65 2.88 2.38
N LEU A 190 -27.77 2.00 1.88
CA LEU A 190 -26.44 2.39 1.40
C LEU A 190 -26.54 3.44 0.29
N ARG A 191 -27.27 3.14 -0.79
CA ARG A 191 -27.45 4.07 -1.92
C ARG A 191 -28.03 5.39 -1.47
N ARG A 192 -29.05 5.36 -0.60
CA ARG A 192 -29.66 6.59 -0.07
C ARG A 192 -28.66 7.42 0.72
N LYS A 193 -27.86 6.79 1.58
CA LYS A 193 -26.86 7.50 2.38
C LYS A 193 -25.74 8.09 1.53
N ILE A 194 -25.37 7.42 0.44
CA ILE A 194 -24.43 7.95 -0.56
C ILE A 194 -25.01 9.18 -1.25
N LEU A 195 -26.28 9.16 -1.67
CA LEU A 195 -26.95 10.33 -2.25
C LEU A 195 -27.00 11.49 -1.24
N ASP A 196 -27.39 11.23 0.00
CA ASP A 196 -27.42 12.27 1.05
C ASP A 196 -26.02 12.90 1.27
N LEU A 197 -24.93 12.12 1.06
CA LEU A 197 -23.55 12.62 1.14
C LEU A 197 -23.16 13.42 -0.12
N GLU A 198 -23.50 12.93 -1.30
CA GLU A 198 -23.23 13.63 -2.57
C GLU A 198 -23.96 14.99 -2.60
N ASP A 199 -25.23 15.01 -2.17
CA ASP A 199 -26.03 16.22 -1.99
C ASP A 199 -25.38 17.18 -0.99
N ALA A 200 -24.85 16.68 0.13
CA ALA A 200 -24.20 17.51 1.15
C ALA A 200 -22.93 18.23 0.65
N PHE A 201 -22.32 17.75 -0.43
CA PHE A 201 -21.16 18.37 -1.07
C PHE A 201 -21.47 18.96 -2.45
N ASN A 202 -22.75 18.99 -2.84
CA ASN A 202 -23.27 19.41 -4.15
C ASN A 202 -22.55 18.71 -5.32
N VAL A 203 -22.23 17.42 -5.19
CA VAL A 203 -21.47 16.67 -6.20
C VAL A 203 -22.24 16.67 -7.54
N GLY A 204 -21.55 17.09 -8.61
CA GLY A 204 -22.14 17.18 -9.95
C GLY A 204 -22.77 18.53 -10.27
N GLU A 205 -22.85 19.45 -9.31
CA GLU A 205 -23.38 20.80 -9.51
C GLU A 205 -22.27 21.87 -9.63
N ARG A 206 -22.65 23.09 -10.04
CA ARG A 206 -21.71 24.23 -10.09
C ARG A 206 -21.15 24.59 -8.70
N ALA A 207 -21.94 24.34 -7.66
CA ALA A 207 -21.56 24.58 -6.27
C ALA A 207 -20.82 23.38 -5.64
N ALA A 208 -20.40 22.37 -6.41
CA ALA A 208 -19.62 21.24 -5.89
C ALA A 208 -18.32 21.71 -5.21
N SER A 209 -17.97 21.09 -4.08
CA SER A 209 -16.65 21.29 -3.44
C SER A 209 -15.72 20.08 -3.57
N MET A 210 -16.29 18.92 -3.89
CA MET A 210 -15.54 17.72 -4.28
C MET A 210 -16.22 17.02 -5.46
N LYS A 211 -15.48 16.09 -6.06
CA LYS A 211 -16.03 15.08 -6.97
C LYS A 211 -15.65 13.69 -6.50
N ILE A 212 -16.52 12.71 -6.73
CA ILE A 212 -16.16 11.30 -6.57
C ILE A 212 -15.22 10.92 -7.71
N ALA A 213 -14.00 10.48 -7.36
CA ALA A 213 -13.00 10.04 -8.32
C ALA A 213 -13.31 8.62 -8.80
N PHE A 214 -13.57 7.72 -7.86
CA PHE A 214 -13.98 6.34 -8.11
C PHE A 214 -14.57 5.74 -6.84
N ARG A 215 -15.22 4.58 -7.00
CA ARG A 215 -15.93 3.88 -5.93
C ARG A 215 -15.55 2.41 -5.88
N LYS A 216 -15.52 1.84 -4.67
CA LYS A 216 -15.30 0.41 -4.42
C LYS A 216 -16.40 -0.12 -3.50
N ASP A 217 -17.14 -1.12 -3.96
CA ASP A 217 -18.34 -1.65 -3.30
C ASP A 217 -18.14 -3.02 -2.67
N GLY A 218 -18.16 -3.06 -1.35
CA GLY A 218 -18.07 -4.26 -0.54
C GLY A 218 -19.45 -4.74 -0.06
N ARG A 219 -19.52 -6.04 0.19
CA ARG A 219 -20.66 -6.70 0.82
C ARG A 219 -20.20 -7.90 1.61
N VAL A 220 -20.86 -8.17 2.72
CA VAL A 220 -20.69 -9.41 3.46
C VAL A 220 -21.22 -10.57 2.60
N ARG A 221 -20.50 -11.70 2.59
CA ARG A 221 -20.91 -12.91 1.87
C ARG A 221 -22.23 -13.49 2.44
N PRO A 222 -23.08 -14.10 1.61
CA PRO A 222 -24.40 -14.56 2.03
C PRO A 222 -24.37 -15.87 2.84
N GLY A 223 -25.44 -16.13 3.60
CA GLY A 223 -25.69 -17.43 4.24
C GLY A 223 -24.56 -17.89 5.17
N GLU A 224 -24.17 -19.16 5.06
CA GLU A 224 -23.11 -19.80 5.86
C GLU A 224 -21.69 -19.26 5.59
N ASN A 225 -21.55 -18.41 4.57
CA ASN A 225 -20.31 -17.70 4.26
C ASN A 225 -20.23 -16.32 4.93
N ARG A 226 -21.26 -15.90 5.67
CA ARG A 226 -21.22 -14.67 6.47
C ARG A 226 -20.00 -14.70 7.39
N GLY A 227 -19.14 -13.68 7.27
CA GLY A 227 -17.93 -13.56 8.08
C GLY A 227 -16.70 -14.30 7.55
N LYS A 228 -16.84 -15.03 6.43
CA LYS A 228 -15.74 -15.67 5.72
C LYS A 228 -15.25 -14.81 4.56
N GLU A 229 -13.95 -14.87 4.27
CA GLU A 229 -13.39 -14.34 3.02
C GLU A 229 -13.60 -15.32 1.85
N HIS A 230 -13.20 -15.01 0.60
CA HIS A 230 -13.60 -15.84 -0.55
C HIS A 230 -12.89 -17.18 -0.68
N PHE A 231 -11.72 -17.39 -0.06
CA PHE A 231 -11.15 -18.74 0.04
C PHE A 231 -11.94 -19.65 1.00
N GLY A 232 -12.81 -19.06 1.84
CA GLY A 232 -13.76 -19.72 2.71
C GLY A 232 -13.32 -19.82 4.18
N TYR A 233 -12.36 -19.03 4.62
CA TYR A 233 -11.91 -19.00 6.02
C TYR A 233 -12.64 -17.93 6.82
N GLU A 234 -13.02 -18.26 8.06
CA GLU A 234 -13.53 -17.28 9.03
C GLU A 234 -12.51 -16.16 9.28
N ASP A 235 -12.95 -14.91 9.11
CA ASP A 235 -12.11 -13.74 9.31
C ASP A 235 -12.48 -12.98 10.60
N HIS A 236 -11.67 -11.99 10.98
CA HIS A 236 -11.83 -11.09 12.12
C HIS A 236 -11.87 -11.76 13.51
N ILE A 237 -11.53 -13.04 13.64
CA ILE A 237 -11.44 -13.75 14.93
C ILE A 237 -10.42 -13.08 15.87
N SER A 238 -9.22 -12.81 15.37
CA SER A 238 -8.13 -12.24 16.18
C SER A 238 -7.97 -10.76 15.88
N GLN A 239 -8.43 -9.90 16.79
CA GLN A 239 -8.19 -8.46 16.82
C GLN A 239 -7.45 -8.11 18.12
N PRO A 240 -6.52 -7.14 18.14
CA PRO A 240 -5.92 -6.69 19.37
C PRO A 240 -6.99 -6.05 20.27
N LYS A 241 -7.10 -6.54 21.51
CA LYS A 241 -7.82 -5.85 22.59
C LYS A 241 -7.02 -4.63 23.02
N ILE A 242 -7.69 -3.53 23.36
CA ILE A 242 -7.04 -2.26 23.69
C ILE A 242 -7.19 -1.96 25.19
N ASP A 243 -6.06 -1.70 25.85
CA ASP A 243 -5.97 -1.31 27.26
C ASP A 243 -6.82 -0.06 27.53
N GLY A 244 -7.75 -0.13 28.48
CA GLY A 244 -8.62 0.99 28.85
C GLY A 244 -9.82 1.21 27.93
N LEU A 245 -10.05 0.32 26.96
CA LEU A 245 -11.20 0.40 26.04
C LEU A 245 -11.97 -0.93 25.96
N ASP A 246 -11.27 -2.05 25.80
CA ASP A 246 -11.85 -3.40 25.76
C ASP A 246 -11.78 -4.11 27.12
N ASP A 247 -12.52 -5.20 27.25
CA ASP A 247 -12.33 -6.14 28.37
C ASP A 247 -10.90 -6.70 28.38
N PRO A 248 -10.34 -7.01 29.57
CA PRO A 248 -9.09 -7.74 29.64
C PRO A 248 -9.14 -9.05 28.80
N PRO A 249 -8.03 -9.42 28.13
CA PRO A 249 -7.94 -10.68 27.41
C PRO A 249 -8.16 -11.86 28.36
N ALA A 250 -8.83 -12.91 27.86
CA ALA A 250 -8.95 -14.15 28.62
C ALA A 250 -7.58 -14.83 28.73
N TYR A 251 -7.42 -15.73 29.70
CA TYR A 251 -6.19 -16.50 29.83
C TYR A 251 -5.86 -17.26 28.53
N GLY A 252 -4.63 -17.10 28.04
CA GLY A 252 -4.16 -17.70 26.79
C GLY A 252 -4.45 -16.89 25.52
N GLU A 253 -5.23 -15.81 25.60
CA GLU A 253 -5.34 -14.85 24.49
C GLU A 253 -4.11 -13.92 24.43
N PRO A 254 -3.85 -13.29 23.27
CA PRO A 254 -2.87 -12.22 23.20
C PRO A 254 -3.14 -11.11 24.22
N GLN A 255 -2.08 -10.61 24.85
CA GLN A 255 -2.17 -9.45 25.73
C GLN A 255 -2.78 -8.26 24.99
N ALA A 256 -3.54 -7.45 25.73
CA ALA A 256 -4.05 -6.19 25.21
C ALA A 256 -2.90 -5.24 24.89
N CYS A 257 -3.07 -4.45 23.83
CA CYS A 257 -2.11 -3.44 23.43
C CYS A 257 -2.42 -2.10 24.11
N PRO A 258 -1.41 -1.25 24.32
CA PRO A 258 -1.62 0.14 24.68
C PRO A 258 -2.47 0.84 23.59
N PRO A 259 -3.37 1.76 23.97
CA PRO A 259 -4.20 2.50 23.01
C PRO A 259 -3.37 3.27 21.98
N GLY A 260 -2.16 3.70 22.34
CA GLY A 260 -1.22 4.39 21.47
C GLY A 260 -0.68 3.57 20.31
N TYR A 261 -0.92 2.25 20.24
CA TYR A 261 -0.62 1.46 19.03
C TYR A 261 -1.67 1.62 17.92
N ILE A 262 -2.86 2.13 18.28
CA ILE A 262 -3.98 2.33 17.35
C ILE A 262 -4.32 3.81 17.20
N PHE A 263 -4.37 4.55 18.31
CA PHE A 263 -4.78 5.95 18.38
C PHE A 263 -3.58 6.85 18.68
N LEU A 264 -3.38 7.89 17.88
CA LEU A 264 -2.31 8.87 18.10
C LEU A 264 -2.54 9.63 19.42
N GLY A 265 -1.45 10.06 20.05
CA GLY A 265 -1.44 10.86 21.28
C GLY A 265 -1.69 10.08 22.58
N HIS A 266 -1.92 8.76 22.51
CA HIS A 266 -2.10 7.90 23.67
C HIS A 266 -0.80 7.22 24.12
N GLU A 267 -0.80 6.58 25.29
CA GLU A 267 0.33 5.78 25.75
C GLU A 267 0.64 4.64 24.78
N GLY A 268 1.91 4.49 24.41
CA GLY A 268 2.38 3.53 23.42
C GLY A 268 2.59 4.12 22.02
N ASP A 269 2.08 5.33 21.74
CA ASP A 269 2.31 6.00 20.46
C ASP A 269 3.79 6.42 20.33
N PRO A 270 4.54 5.88 19.34
CA PRO A 270 5.95 6.21 19.12
C PRO A 270 6.19 7.70 18.85
N ASP A 271 5.21 8.38 18.25
CA ASP A 271 5.31 9.78 17.83
C ASP A 271 4.55 10.73 18.74
N LYS A 272 4.11 10.27 19.92
CA LYS A 272 3.32 11.06 20.89
C LYS A 272 3.90 12.46 21.19
N ARG A 273 5.23 12.62 21.16
CA ARG A 273 5.91 13.90 21.45
C ARG A 273 6.16 14.77 20.22
N ARG A 274 6.14 14.17 19.03
CA ARG A 274 6.51 14.81 17.75
C ARG A 274 5.31 15.07 16.84
N GLY A 275 4.20 14.36 17.07
CA GLY A 275 2.96 14.56 16.34
C GLY A 275 2.19 15.81 16.79
N PRO A 276 1.35 16.39 15.90
CA PRO A 276 0.58 17.56 16.22
C PRO A 276 -0.52 17.24 17.24
N LYS A 277 -0.79 18.18 18.15
CA LYS A 277 -1.76 17.95 19.25
C LYS A 277 -3.16 17.59 18.74
N TRP A 278 -3.56 18.15 17.61
CA TRP A 278 -4.87 17.90 17.01
C TRP A 278 -5.02 16.46 16.49
N ALA A 279 -3.93 15.76 16.18
CA ALA A 279 -3.98 14.40 15.65
C ALA A 279 -4.34 13.35 16.71
N LYS A 280 -4.38 13.73 18.00
CA LYS A 280 -4.81 12.87 19.08
C LYS A 280 -6.16 12.21 18.76
N GLU A 281 -6.27 10.92 19.07
CA GLU A 281 -7.45 10.08 18.81
C GLU A 281 -7.75 9.85 17.31
N GLY A 282 -6.90 10.33 16.41
CA GLY A 282 -6.86 9.88 15.03
C GLY A 282 -6.09 8.57 14.87
N SER A 283 -6.19 7.97 13.68
CA SER A 283 -5.50 6.72 13.34
C SER A 283 -5.18 6.69 11.85
N TYR A 284 -4.06 6.09 11.47
CA TYR A 284 -3.75 5.84 10.06
C TYR A 284 -4.58 4.67 9.55
N LEU A 285 -5.28 4.90 8.46
CA LEU A 285 -6.05 3.92 7.71
C LEU A 285 -5.24 3.46 6.51
N VAL A 286 -5.04 2.16 6.39
CA VAL A 286 -4.57 1.54 5.15
C VAL A 286 -5.77 0.99 4.41
N PHE A 287 -5.92 1.30 3.12
CA PHE A 287 -6.86 0.62 2.23
C PHE A 287 -6.07 -0.15 1.17
N ARG A 288 -6.44 -1.42 0.94
CA ARG A 288 -5.84 -2.25 -0.11
C ARG A 288 -6.87 -3.15 -0.78
N GLN A 289 -6.88 -3.17 -2.10
CA GLN A 289 -7.68 -4.13 -2.87
C GLN A 289 -6.87 -5.42 -3.10
N LEU A 290 -7.41 -6.53 -2.62
CA LEU A 290 -6.83 -7.87 -2.74
C LEU A 290 -7.79 -8.75 -3.54
N ASP A 291 -7.49 -8.99 -4.82
CA ASP A 291 -8.29 -9.85 -5.68
C ASP A 291 -7.90 -11.31 -5.41
N GLN A 292 -8.88 -12.20 -5.23
CA GLN A 292 -8.68 -13.58 -4.81
C GLN A 292 -9.04 -14.55 -5.93
N LYS A 293 -8.06 -15.33 -6.38
CA LYS A 293 -8.18 -16.40 -7.40
C LYS A 293 -8.61 -17.71 -6.76
N VAL A 294 -9.88 -17.79 -6.38
CA VAL A 294 -10.41 -18.91 -5.57
C VAL A 294 -10.36 -20.26 -6.30
N PRO A 295 -10.78 -20.38 -7.58
CA PRO A 295 -10.71 -21.65 -8.31
C PRO A 295 -9.27 -22.16 -8.44
N GLU A 296 -8.33 -21.27 -8.74
CA GLU A 296 -6.90 -21.58 -8.84
C GLU A 296 -6.36 -22.04 -7.49
N PHE A 297 -6.68 -21.35 -6.39
CA PHE A 297 -6.30 -21.80 -5.05
C PHE A 297 -6.80 -23.21 -4.74
N GLN A 298 -8.06 -23.52 -5.06
CA GLN A 298 -8.65 -24.85 -4.82
C GLN A 298 -7.98 -25.95 -5.65
N ARG A 299 -7.73 -25.67 -6.93
CA ARG A 299 -7.01 -26.58 -7.84
C ARG A 299 -5.58 -26.82 -7.35
N ASP A 300 -4.85 -25.75 -7.07
CA ASP A 300 -3.45 -25.81 -6.67
C ASP A 300 -3.29 -26.55 -5.33
N LEU A 301 -4.20 -26.34 -4.37
CA LEU A 301 -4.21 -27.11 -3.10
C LEU A 301 -4.31 -28.61 -3.33
N LYS A 302 -5.16 -29.05 -4.27
CA LYS A 302 -5.32 -30.46 -4.62
C LYS A 302 -4.01 -31.03 -5.17
N GLU A 303 -3.40 -30.35 -6.14
CA GLU A 303 -2.15 -30.78 -6.75
C GLU A 303 -0.96 -30.77 -5.78
N MET A 304 -0.89 -29.77 -4.90
CA MET A 304 0.19 -29.66 -3.92
C MET A 304 0.06 -30.71 -2.82
N ALA A 305 -1.15 -31.00 -2.34
CA ALA A 305 -1.37 -31.97 -1.27
C ALA A 305 -0.94 -33.39 -1.65
N GLU A 306 -1.01 -33.75 -2.93
CA GLU A 306 -0.53 -35.03 -3.47
C GLU A 306 1.00 -35.15 -3.44
N LYS A 307 1.73 -34.02 -3.48
CA LYS A 307 3.20 -33.98 -3.58
C LYS A 307 3.90 -34.03 -2.22
N ILE A 308 3.17 -33.84 -1.10
CA ILE A 308 3.78 -33.71 0.23
C ILE A 308 3.73 -35.06 0.98
N PRO A 309 4.88 -35.62 1.41
CA PRO A 309 4.93 -36.93 2.04
C PRO A 309 4.30 -36.96 3.44
N GLY A 310 3.54 -38.02 3.71
CA GLY A 310 3.20 -38.55 5.04
C GLY A 310 2.28 -37.72 5.96
N ASN A 311 2.23 -36.39 5.84
CA ASN A 311 1.46 -35.55 6.76
C ASN A 311 0.14 -35.05 6.17
N TYR A 312 0.13 -34.71 4.89
CA TYR A 312 -1.05 -34.14 4.22
C TYR A 312 -1.77 -35.18 3.37
N GLY A 313 -1.08 -36.22 2.88
CA GLY A 313 -1.70 -37.45 2.35
C GLY A 313 -2.71 -37.22 1.22
N GLY A 314 -2.52 -36.17 0.40
CA GLY A 314 -3.50 -35.79 -0.63
C GLY A 314 -4.75 -35.06 -0.09
N ASN A 315 -4.74 -34.57 1.15
CA ASN A 315 -5.83 -33.79 1.74
C ASN A 315 -5.62 -32.27 1.52
N PRO A 316 -6.29 -31.66 0.51
CA PRO A 316 -6.16 -30.23 0.24
C PRO A 316 -6.72 -29.33 1.35
N GLU A 317 -7.74 -29.77 2.09
CA GLU A 317 -8.34 -28.99 3.17
C GLU A 317 -7.36 -28.83 4.34
N LYS A 318 -6.70 -29.94 4.71
CA LYS A 318 -5.65 -29.90 5.74
C LYS A 318 -4.48 -29.02 5.31
N LEU A 319 -4.06 -29.12 4.05
CA LEU A 319 -2.98 -28.27 3.53
C LEU A 319 -3.38 -26.79 3.60
N GLY A 320 -4.54 -26.42 3.06
CA GLY A 320 -5.06 -25.05 3.13
C GLY A 320 -5.14 -24.51 4.56
N ALA A 321 -5.63 -25.34 5.49
CA ALA A 321 -5.67 -24.99 6.90
C ALA A 321 -4.28 -24.71 7.48
N HIS A 322 -3.26 -25.49 7.11
CA HIS A 322 -1.88 -25.29 7.58
C HIS A 322 -1.19 -24.10 6.90
N LEU A 323 -1.55 -23.77 5.65
CA LEU A 323 -1.09 -22.54 4.99
C LEU A 323 -1.69 -21.29 5.66
N MET A 324 -2.97 -21.34 6.04
CA MET A 324 -3.64 -20.24 6.73
C MET A 324 -3.27 -20.16 8.21
N GLY A 325 -3.12 -21.32 8.85
CA GLY A 325 -3.01 -21.54 10.31
C GLY A 325 -4.36 -21.68 11.02
N ARG A 326 -5.47 -21.67 10.28
CA ARG A 326 -6.83 -22.00 10.73
C ARG A 326 -7.56 -22.82 9.68
N TRP A 327 -8.45 -23.71 10.11
CA TRP A 327 -9.41 -24.36 9.23
C TRP A 327 -10.45 -23.37 8.71
N LYS A 328 -11.19 -23.75 7.66
CA LYS A 328 -12.27 -22.91 7.10
C LYS A 328 -13.37 -22.59 8.11
N SER A 329 -13.61 -23.49 9.08
CA SER A 329 -14.49 -23.25 10.23
C SER A 329 -14.01 -22.12 11.15
N GLY A 330 -12.73 -21.75 11.07
CA GLY A 330 -12.04 -20.86 12.00
C GLY A 330 -11.19 -21.59 13.05
N ALA A 331 -11.32 -22.90 13.23
CA ALA A 331 -10.56 -23.64 14.23
C ALA A 331 -9.04 -23.47 14.06
N PRO A 332 -8.27 -23.10 15.11
CA PRO A 332 -6.83 -22.91 14.98
C PRO A 332 -6.12 -24.25 14.82
N VAL A 333 -5.26 -24.35 13.80
CA VAL A 333 -4.48 -25.57 13.54
C VAL A 333 -3.60 -25.94 14.74
N ALA A 334 -3.15 -24.95 15.51
CA ALA A 334 -2.41 -25.15 16.75
C ALA A 334 -3.16 -26.00 17.81
N LYS A 335 -4.49 -26.09 17.74
CA LYS A 335 -5.32 -26.96 18.61
C LYS A 335 -5.94 -28.13 17.85
N ALA A 336 -6.22 -27.95 16.57
CA ALA A 336 -6.86 -28.92 15.70
C ALA A 336 -5.91 -29.35 14.56
N VAL A 337 -4.80 -30.01 14.90
CA VAL A 337 -3.69 -30.28 13.96
C VAL A 337 -4.09 -31.23 12.82
N HIS A 338 -4.91 -32.25 13.12
CA HIS A 338 -5.13 -33.36 12.19
C HIS A 338 -6.41 -33.22 11.36
N GLN A 339 -7.46 -32.62 11.93
CA GLN A 339 -8.79 -32.50 11.34
C GLN A 339 -9.46 -31.23 11.89
N ASP A 340 -10.43 -30.72 11.15
CA ASP A 340 -11.24 -29.59 11.58
C ASP A 340 -12.03 -29.91 12.85
N ASP A 341 -12.24 -28.90 13.69
CA ASP A 341 -13.10 -28.95 14.86
C ASP A 341 -13.91 -27.64 14.97
N PRO A 342 -15.11 -27.59 14.40
CA PRO A 342 -15.96 -26.40 14.44
C PRO A 342 -16.30 -25.91 15.85
N ALA A 343 -16.16 -26.73 16.90
CA ALA A 343 -16.33 -26.27 18.28
C ALA A 343 -15.26 -25.24 18.69
N LEU A 344 -14.12 -25.21 17.98
CA LEU A 344 -13.02 -24.27 18.18
C LEU A 344 -13.02 -23.11 17.18
N ALA A 345 -14.10 -22.92 16.39
CA ALA A 345 -14.20 -21.94 15.32
C ALA A 345 -13.68 -20.54 15.68
N PHE A 346 -14.03 -20.03 16.87
CA PHE A 346 -13.66 -18.69 17.34
C PHE A 346 -12.56 -18.72 18.41
N ASP A 347 -11.95 -19.88 18.66
CA ASP A 347 -10.93 -20.01 19.68
C ASP A 347 -9.68 -19.20 19.31
N ASN A 348 -9.26 -18.35 20.25
CA ASN A 348 -8.06 -17.54 20.14
C ASN A 348 -7.06 -17.76 21.30
N THR A 349 -7.30 -18.76 22.15
CA THR A 349 -6.55 -19.02 23.39
C THR A 349 -5.36 -19.98 23.14
N PHE A 350 -4.38 -19.53 22.37
CA PHE A 350 -3.15 -20.26 22.04
C PHE A 350 -1.99 -19.30 21.77
N ASP A 351 -0.75 -19.77 21.75
CA ASP A 351 0.41 -18.90 21.50
C ASP A 351 1.54 -19.52 20.69
N PHE A 352 1.27 -20.65 20.01
CA PHE A 352 2.22 -21.42 19.18
C PHE A 352 3.38 -22.09 19.93
N ARG A 353 3.28 -22.26 21.25
CA ARG A 353 4.19 -23.18 21.96
C ARG A 353 3.87 -24.64 21.63
N PRO A 354 4.89 -25.52 21.59
CA PRO A 354 6.33 -25.22 21.71
C PRO A 354 6.89 -24.48 20.48
N LYS A 355 7.74 -23.47 20.71
CA LYS A 355 8.18 -22.50 19.67
C LYS A 355 8.99 -23.10 18.52
N LYS A 356 9.63 -24.26 18.72
CA LYS A 356 10.48 -24.93 17.73
C LYS A 356 9.76 -26.05 16.97
N ASP A 357 8.46 -26.25 17.21
CA ASP A 357 7.69 -27.30 16.57
C ASP A 357 6.91 -26.78 15.35
N LEU A 358 7.09 -27.49 14.23
CA LEU A 358 6.35 -27.31 12.98
C LEU A 358 5.06 -28.12 12.93
N LYS A 359 4.93 -29.16 13.76
CA LYS A 359 3.79 -30.09 13.71
C LYS A 359 2.49 -29.39 14.09
N GLY A 360 2.53 -28.52 15.11
CA GLY A 360 1.35 -27.79 15.58
C GLY A 360 0.80 -26.77 14.59
N CYS A 361 1.66 -25.95 13.97
CA CYS A 361 1.29 -24.96 12.96
C CYS A 361 2.55 -24.50 12.22
N PRO A 362 2.60 -24.47 10.88
CA PRO A 362 3.80 -24.03 10.16
C PRO A 362 4.22 -22.60 10.55
N PHE A 363 5.53 -22.37 10.70
CA PHE A 363 6.07 -21.05 11.06
C PHE A 363 5.66 -19.95 10.07
N ALA A 364 5.56 -20.28 8.79
CA ALA A 364 5.16 -19.36 7.74
C ALA A 364 3.65 -19.38 7.42
N ALA A 365 2.83 -20.06 8.23
CA ALA A 365 1.38 -19.98 8.11
C ALA A 365 0.91 -18.53 8.29
N HIS A 366 -0.10 -18.10 7.53
CA HIS A 366 -0.55 -16.71 7.48
C HIS A 366 -0.76 -16.08 8.86
N ILE A 367 -1.57 -16.71 9.73
CA ILE A 367 -1.84 -16.14 11.06
C ILE A 367 -0.62 -16.14 11.99
N ARG A 368 0.35 -17.05 11.78
CA ARG A 368 1.58 -17.14 12.59
C ARG A 368 2.63 -16.13 12.12
N LYS A 369 2.68 -15.84 10.81
CA LYS A 369 3.41 -14.70 10.26
C LYS A 369 2.84 -13.38 10.76
N MET A 370 1.53 -13.17 10.60
CA MET A 370 0.87 -11.89 10.89
C MET A 370 0.74 -11.61 12.39
N ARG A 371 0.78 -12.64 13.24
CA ARG A 371 0.83 -12.49 14.69
C ARG A 371 1.62 -13.64 15.31
N PRO A 372 2.95 -13.53 15.49
CA PRO A 372 3.81 -14.64 15.93
C PRO A 372 3.63 -15.11 17.38
N ARG A 373 2.93 -14.33 18.21
CA ARG A 373 2.66 -14.64 19.64
C ARG A 373 3.93 -15.03 20.39
N ALA A 374 4.06 -16.27 20.87
CA ALA A 374 5.21 -16.69 21.66
C ALA A 374 6.52 -16.73 20.85
N ASP A 375 6.48 -16.79 19.51
CA ASP A 375 7.69 -16.81 18.68
C ASP A 375 8.52 -15.53 18.79
N LYS A 376 7.92 -14.40 19.19
CA LYS A 376 8.63 -13.15 19.44
C LYS A 376 9.18 -13.03 20.87
N LYS A 377 8.74 -13.87 21.79
CA LYS A 377 9.18 -13.82 23.18
C LYS A 377 10.53 -14.51 23.31
N ARG A 378 11.44 -13.98 24.12
CA ARG A 378 12.72 -14.65 24.42
C ARG A 378 12.48 -16.06 24.95
N ASP A 379 13.29 -17.01 24.53
CA ASP A 379 13.30 -18.36 25.09
C ASP A 379 14.24 -18.36 26.29
N ILE A 380 13.70 -18.19 27.50
CA ILE A 380 14.50 -18.19 28.74
C ILE A 380 14.59 -19.58 29.39
N GLY A 381 14.23 -20.66 28.66
CA GLY A 381 14.27 -22.03 29.18
C GLY A 381 13.24 -22.32 30.28
N SER A 382 12.28 -21.42 30.49
CA SER A 382 11.14 -21.58 31.41
C SER A 382 9.85 -21.16 30.70
N GLU A 383 8.70 -21.68 31.12
CA GLU A 383 7.39 -21.27 30.58
C GLU A 383 7.00 -19.83 30.95
N LYS A 384 7.79 -19.15 31.79
CA LYS A 384 7.55 -17.75 32.17
C LYS A 384 8.21 -16.81 31.18
N ASP A 385 7.47 -15.79 30.79
CA ASP A 385 7.89 -14.79 29.81
C ASP A 385 8.55 -13.58 30.50
N ASP A 386 9.31 -12.81 29.72
CA ASP A 386 9.57 -11.40 30.04
C ASP A 386 8.27 -10.61 29.78
N GLU A 387 7.51 -10.36 30.84
CA GLU A 387 6.20 -9.69 30.77
C GLU A 387 6.28 -8.23 30.30
N ASN A 388 7.49 -7.65 30.17
CA ASN A 388 7.69 -6.24 29.84
C ASN A 388 7.74 -5.94 28.34
N HIS A 389 7.79 -6.93 27.45
CA HIS A 389 7.86 -6.68 26.01
C HIS A 389 6.48 -6.74 25.33
N LYS A 390 5.81 -5.59 25.24
CA LYS A 390 4.58 -5.43 24.44
C LYS A 390 4.94 -5.34 22.95
N ASP A 391 4.33 -6.18 22.12
CA ASP A 391 4.58 -6.23 20.67
C ASP A 391 3.85 -5.07 19.96
N ALA A 392 4.61 -4.06 19.54
CA ALA A 392 4.11 -2.85 18.86
C ALA A 392 3.54 -3.10 17.47
N SER A 393 3.87 -4.22 16.84
CA SER A 393 3.38 -4.58 15.50
C SER A 393 1.99 -5.19 15.57
N VAL A 394 0.98 -4.34 15.81
CA VAL A 394 -0.45 -4.70 15.83
C VAL A 394 -1.25 -3.79 14.91
N ILE A 395 -2.32 -4.34 14.36
CA ILE A 395 -3.29 -3.61 13.51
C ILE A 395 -4.71 -4.02 13.89
N LEU A 396 -5.66 -3.09 13.81
CA LEU A 396 -7.09 -3.41 13.82
C LEU A 396 -7.57 -3.60 12.38
N ARG A 397 -8.13 -4.76 12.03
CA ARG A 397 -8.60 -5.05 10.67
C ARG A 397 -10.10 -4.82 10.57
N ARG A 398 -10.52 -4.17 9.49
CA ARG A 398 -11.90 -3.75 9.23
C ARG A 398 -12.34 -4.04 7.79
N GLY A 399 -11.74 -5.04 7.16
CA GLY A 399 -11.97 -5.36 5.77
C GLY A 399 -13.40 -5.78 5.46
N ILE A 400 -13.73 -5.83 4.16
CA ILE A 400 -14.99 -6.36 3.66
C ILE A 400 -14.77 -7.05 2.31
N THR A 401 -15.47 -8.14 2.06
CA THR A 401 -15.43 -8.85 0.78
C THR A 401 -16.08 -8.04 -0.35
N PHE A 402 -15.66 -8.25 -1.60
CA PHE A 402 -16.31 -7.72 -2.79
C PHE A 402 -16.44 -8.79 -3.88
N GLY A 403 -17.30 -8.55 -4.88
CA GLY A 403 -17.52 -9.46 -6.00
C GLY A 403 -18.56 -10.56 -5.75
N PRO A 404 -18.90 -11.34 -6.80
CA PRO A 404 -19.81 -12.47 -6.74
C PRO A 404 -19.21 -13.70 -6.05
N GLU A 405 -20.09 -14.59 -5.61
CA GLU A 405 -19.72 -15.98 -5.30
C GLU A 405 -19.21 -16.67 -6.59
N LEU A 406 -18.65 -17.88 -6.46
CA LEU A 406 -18.22 -18.64 -7.63
C LEU A 406 -19.42 -19.05 -8.50
N THR A 407 -19.26 -18.90 -9.80
CA THR A 407 -20.19 -19.45 -10.79
C THR A 407 -19.90 -20.93 -11.04
N GLU A 408 -20.87 -21.68 -11.57
CA GLU A 408 -20.67 -23.09 -11.96
C GLU A 408 -19.57 -23.25 -13.02
N GLU A 409 -19.43 -22.26 -13.91
CA GLU A 409 -18.40 -22.24 -14.95
C GLU A 409 -16.99 -22.13 -14.35
N GLU A 410 -16.79 -21.21 -13.41
CA GLU A 410 -15.50 -21.04 -12.72
C GLU A 410 -15.11 -22.29 -11.93
N ILE A 411 -16.07 -22.92 -11.26
CA ILE A 411 -15.86 -24.19 -10.52
C ILE A 411 -15.43 -25.30 -11.49
N THR A 412 -16.12 -25.42 -12.64
CA THR A 412 -15.85 -26.47 -13.62
C THR A 412 -14.51 -26.29 -14.32
N LYS A 413 -14.16 -25.06 -14.67
CA LYS A 413 -12.88 -24.74 -15.35
C LYS A 413 -11.70 -24.70 -14.38
N GLY A 414 -11.93 -24.38 -13.11
CA GLY A 414 -10.83 -24.14 -12.15
C GLY A 414 -10.07 -22.85 -12.46
N GLU A 415 -10.76 -21.86 -13.03
CA GLU A 415 -10.19 -20.58 -13.46
C GLU A 415 -11.11 -19.42 -13.03
N THR A 416 -10.52 -18.31 -12.60
CA THR A 416 -11.25 -17.10 -12.25
C THR A 416 -11.76 -16.38 -13.50
N ILE A 417 -13.07 -16.06 -13.53
CA ILE A 417 -13.71 -15.28 -14.59
C ILE A 417 -14.17 -13.92 -14.02
N GLU A 418 -14.80 -13.95 -12.84
CA GLU A 418 -15.34 -12.76 -12.18
C GLU A 418 -14.38 -12.25 -11.10
N GLN A 419 -14.21 -10.93 -11.02
CA GLN A 419 -13.37 -10.31 -10.00
C GLN A 419 -14.04 -10.36 -8.62
N ARG A 420 -13.32 -10.88 -7.64
CA ARG A 420 -13.74 -10.98 -6.25
C ARG A 420 -12.54 -10.92 -5.32
N GLY A 421 -12.80 -10.64 -4.05
CA GLY A 421 -11.74 -10.67 -3.04
C GLY A 421 -12.08 -9.84 -1.82
N LEU A 422 -11.07 -9.16 -1.28
CA LEU A 422 -11.17 -8.39 -0.05
C LEU A 422 -10.72 -6.94 -0.30
N TYR A 423 -11.57 -5.99 0.11
CA TYR A 423 -11.09 -4.65 0.44
C TYR A 423 -10.53 -4.70 1.85
N PHE A 424 -9.22 -4.93 1.94
CA PHE A 424 -8.50 -4.95 3.19
C PHE A 424 -8.39 -3.52 3.72
N THR A 425 -8.82 -3.33 4.96
CA THR A 425 -8.57 -2.09 5.69
C THR A 425 -8.01 -2.38 7.06
N CYS A 426 -7.05 -1.56 7.49
CA CYS A 426 -6.57 -1.63 8.85
C CYS A 426 -6.21 -0.27 9.45
N TYR A 427 -6.24 -0.22 10.78
CA TYR A 427 -5.96 0.94 11.60
C TYR A 427 -4.77 0.70 12.54
N GLN A 428 -3.95 1.73 12.69
CA GLN A 428 -2.71 1.74 13.48
C GLN A 428 -2.26 3.19 13.73
N SER A 429 -1.44 3.42 14.75
CA SER A 429 -0.86 4.75 15.00
C SER A 429 0.41 5.02 14.19
N LEU A 430 1.06 3.98 13.64
CA LEU A 430 2.26 4.11 12.83
C LEU A 430 2.27 3.07 11.71
N ILE A 431 2.22 3.53 10.45
CA ILE A 431 2.17 2.64 9.26
C ILE A 431 3.41 1.77 9.18
N ARG A 432 4.57 2.37 9.48
CA ARG A 432 5.87 1.70 9.48
C ARG A 432 5.94 0.49 10.40
N ASP A 433 5.35 0.56 11.59
CA ASP A 433 5.43 -0.52 12.60
C ASP A 433 4.26 -1.51 12.51
N GLY A 434 3.16 -1.11 11.89
CA GLY A 434 2.01 -1.95 11.59
C GLY A 434 2.09 -2.56 10.18
N PHE A 435 1.18 -2.17 9.29
CA PHE A 435 1.00 -2.75 7.97
C PHE A 435 2.29 -2.93 7.16
N ASN A 436 3.12 -1.89 7.04
CA ASN A 436 4.35 -1.99 6.24
C ASN A 436 5.32 -3.03 6.83
N PHE A 437 5.47 -3.06 8.15
CA PHE A 437 6.29 -4.06 8.84
C PHE A 437 5.77 -5.48 8.61
N LEU A 438 4.45 -5.68 8.78
CA LEU A 438 3.81 -6.99 8.58
C LEU A 438 4.05 -7.52 7.16
N MET A 439 3.91 -6.68 6.15
CA MET A 439 4.07 -7.06 4.74
C MET A 439 5.54 -7.32 4.37
N THR A 440 6.44 -6.41 4.75
CA THR A 440 7.83 -6.42 4.25
C THR A 440 8.76 -7.25 5.14
N ARG A 441 8.61 -7.17 6.46
CA ARG A 441 9.54 -7.81 7.42
C ARG A 441 9.07 -9.18 7.87
N TRP A 442 7.77 -9.48 7.78
CA TRP A 442 7.22 -10.79 8.19
C TRP A 442 6.72 -11.61 7.01
N ALA A 443 5.70 -11.14 6.28
CA ALA A 443 5.05 -11.90 5.22
C ALA A 443 6.05 -12.33 4.14
N SER A 444 6.82 -11.35 3.64
CA SER A 444 7.74 -11.54 2.51
C SER A 444 9.16 -11.95 2.92
N ASN A 445 9.41 -12.20 4.21
CA ASN A 445 10.73 -12.56 4.73
C ASN A 445 10.81 -14.08 4.97
N SER A 446 11.64 -14.79 4.21
CA SER A 446 11.79 -16.25 4.32
C SER A 446 12.36 -16.73 5.66
N ASP A 447 13.09 -15.85 6.36
CA ASP A 447 13.83 -16.21 7.58
C ASP A 447 13.04 -15.89 8.85
N PHE A 448 11.85 -15.29 8.70
CA PHE A 448 10.98 -14.93 9.81
C PHE A 448 9.93 -16.01 10.09
N PRO A 449 9.56 -16.32 11.35
CA PRO A 449 10.21 -15.89 12.60
C PRO A 449 11.64 -16.41 12.74
N GLN A 450 12.47 -15.70 13.50
CA GLN A 450 13.89 -16.02 13.72
C GLN A 450 14.09 -17.30 14.55
N ASP A 451 15.33 -17.78 14.61
CA ASP A 451 15.78 -18.92 15.43
C ASP A 451 15.08 -20.25 15.13
N LYS A 452 14.71 -20.46 13.86
CA LYS A 452 14.07 -21.71 13.38
C LYS A 452 15.00 -22.61 12.58
N THR A 453 16.28 -22.27 12.47
CA THR A 453 17.26 -22.97 11.62
C THR A 453 17.50 -24.43 12.03
N GLU A 454 17.31 -24.79 13.31
CA GLU A 454 17.39 -26.18 13.77
C GLU A 454 16.29 -27.05 13.14
N THR A 455 15.07 -26.51 12.99
CA THR A 455 13.90 -27.23 12.46
C THR A 455 13.77 -27.04 10.95
N CYS A 456 14.11 -25.85 10.45
CA CYS A 456 14.10 -25.45 9.05
C CYS A 456 15.47 -24.86 8.66
N PRO A 457 16.46 -25.67 8.24
CA PRO A 457 17.81 -25.19 7.93
C PRO A 457 17.88 -24.05 6.90
N GLU A 458 16.95 -24.03 5.95
CA GLU A 458 16.86 -22.99 4.91
C GLU A 458 15.91 -21.83 5.26
N GLY A 459 15.25 -21.89 6.42
CA GLY A 459 14.28 -20.89 6.89
C GLY A 459 12.81 -21.37 6.90
N PRO A 460 11.93 -20.71 7.67
CA PRO A 460 10.48 -20.92 7.67
C PRO A 460 9.79 -20.84 6.29
N GLY A 461 10.26 -19.96 5.41
CA GLY A 461 9.59 -19.57 4.18
C GLY A 461 8.72 -18.32 4.33
N MET A 462 7.97 -18.01 3.28
CA MET A 462 7.15 -16.80 3.15
C MET A 462 5.66 -17.09 3.37
N ASP A 463 4.91 -16.03 3.67
CA ASP A 463 3.45 -16.10 3.75
C ASP A 463 2.85 -16.56 2.39
N PRO A 464 2.03 -17.60 2.37
CA PRO A 464 1.52 -18.19 1.12
C PRO A 464 0.45 -17.35 0.41
N PHE A 465 -0.12 -16.34 1.07
CA PHE A 465 -1.23 -15.53 0.52
C PHE A 465 -0.82 -14.12 0.16
N ILE A 466 -0.03 -13.45 1.01
CA ILE A 466 0.20 -12.00 0.89
C ILE A 466 1.68 -11.62 0.76
N SER A 467 2.59 -12.59 0.65
CA SER A 467 3.98 -12.28 0.33
C SER A 467 4.12 -11.58 -1.03
N GLN A 468 5.15 -10.77 -1.17
CA GLN A 468 5.37 -9.92 -2.34
C GLN A 468 6.63 -10.36 -3.10
N LYS A 469 6.50 -10.53 -4.42
CA LYS A 469 7.60 -10.85 -5.33
C LYS A 469 7.41 -10.07 -6.63
N LEU A 470 8.32 -9.14 -6.90
CA LEU A 470 8.27 -8.33 -8.13
C LEU A 470 9.36 -8.70 -9.13
N ARG A 471 10.56 -9.00 -8.63
CA ARG A 471 11.75 -9.14 -9.47
C ARG A 471 12.20 -10.58 -9.57
N ALA A 472 12.81 -10.91 -10.71
CA ALA A 472 13.33 -12.26 -10.98
C ALA A 472 14.50 -12.64 -10.05
N ASP A 473 15.19 -11.66 -9.44
CA ASP A 473 16.28 -11.87 -8.47
C ASP A 473 15.78 -12.04 -7.03
N HIS A 474 14.49 -11.79 -6.74
CA HIS A 474 13.90 -12.16 -5.45
C HIS A 474 13.78 -13.69 -5.36
N PRO A 475 14.09 -14.31 -4.22
CA PRO A 475 14.04 -15.76 -4.08
C PRO A 475 12.64 -16.30 -4.36
N ASP A 476 12.56 -17.49 -4.92
CA ASP A 476 11.29 -18.16 -5.12
C ASP A 476 10.59 -18.39 -3.78
N GLY A 477 9.30 -18.05 -3.75
CA GLY A 477 8.47 -18.23 -2.58
C GLY A 477 8.35 -19.71 -2.23
N TYR A 478 8.46 -20.04 -0.95
CA TYR A 478 8.23 -21.38 -0.45
C TYR A 478 7.69 -21.32 0.98
N ILE A 479 7.12 -22.41 1.45
CA ILE A 479 6.77 -22.64 2.85
C ILE A 479 7.36 -23.96 3.35
N SER A 480 7.97 -23.93 4.53
CA SER A 480 8.45 -25.13 5.22
C SER A 480 7.31 -25.77 6.02
N LEU A 481 6.96 -27.01 5.67
CA LEU A 481 5.89 -27.79 6.30
C LEU A 481 6.48 -28.99 7.05
N HIS A 482 5.77 -29.49 8.07
CA HIS A 482 6.18 -30.72 8.77
C HIS A 482 6.13 -31.94 7.85
N ASP A 483 7.25 -32.66 7.72
CA ASP A 483 7.37 -33.93 7.00
C ASP A 483 6.79 -35.08 7.85
N GLY A 484 5.66 -35.64 7.41
CA GLY A 484 5.00 -36.73 8.14
C GLY A 484 5.69 -38.08 7.99
N GLY A 485 6.56 -38.24 6.99
CA GLY A 485 7.39 -39.42 6.81
C GLY A 485 8.69 -39.38 7.62
N LYS A 486 9.14 -38.19 8.04
CA LYS A 486 10.37 -37.98 8.82
C LYS A 486 10.13 -37.02 9.99
N PRO A 487 9.77 -37.53 11.18
CA PRO A 487 9.53 -36.70 12.36
C PRO A 487 10.68 -35.72 12.63
N GLY A 488 10.33 -34.46 12.90
CA GLY A 488 11.30 -33.40 13.20
C GLY A 488 12.00 -32.79 11.99
N LYS A 489 11.64 -33.18 10.75
CA LYS A 489 12.14 -32.55 9.53
C LYS A 489 11.07 -31.71 8.84
N ALA A 490 11.54 -30.69 8.13
CA ALA A 490 10.71 -29.88 7.24
C ALA A 490 10.78 -30.41 5.79
N VAL A 491 9.66 -30.30 5.08
CA VAL A 491 9.59 -30.41 3.63
C VAL A 491 9.25 -29.04 3.05
N LYS A 492 10.02 -28.64 2.03
CA LYS A 492 9.85 -27.36 1.34
C LYS A 492 8.75 -27.52 0.28
N LEU A 493 7.68 -26.74 0.42
CA LEU A 493 6.66 -26.62 -0.62
C LEU A 493 6.88 -25.31 -1.37
N PRO A 494 7.25 -25.34 -2.66
CA PRO A 494 7.29 -24.14 -3.49
C PRO A 494 5.90 -23.51 -3.57
N LEU A 495 5.83 -22.19 -3.42
CA LEU A 495 4.63 -21.42 -3.70
C LEU A 495 4.48 -21.27 -5.21
N SER A 496 3.24 -21.20 -5.70
CA SER A 496 2.96 -21.05 -7.13
C SER A 496 3.61 -19.76 -7.67
N PRO A 497 4.22 -19.79 -8.87
CA PRO A 497 4.72 -18.57 -9.51
C PRO A 497 3.58 -17.58 -9.85
N ALA A 498 2.34 -18.07 -9.96
CA ALA A 498 1.15 -17.24 -10.04
C ALA A 498 0.50 -17.11 -8.65
N PRO A 499 0.47 -15.93 -8.02
CA PRO A 499 -0.09 -15.77 -6.69
C PRO A 499 -1.62 -15.95 -6.72
N TRP A 500 -2.17 -16.50 -5.63
CA TRP A 500 -3.63 -16.61 -5.43
C TRP A 500 -4.29 -15.28 -5.06
N VAL A 501 -3.49 -14.31 -4.60
CA VAL A 501 -3.96 -12.97 -4.27
C VAL A 501 -3.23 -11.96 -5.13
N ASP A 502 -3.97 -11.26 -5.99
CA ASP A 502 -3.45 -10.13 -6.74
C ASP A 502 -3.60 -8.85 -5.91
N GLN A 503 -2.47 -8.23 -5.57
CA GLN A 503 -2.43 -6.97 -4.84
C GLN A 503 -2.70 -5.82 -5.81
N ARG A 504 -3.97 -5.44 -5.99
CA ARG A 504 -4.40 -4.44 -6.97
C ARG A 504 -4.13 -2.98 -6.52
N GLY A 505 -3.27 -2.79 -5.53
CA GLY A 505 -2.94 -1.48 -4.97
C GLY A 505 -3.93 -0.96 -3.94
N GLY A 506 -3.72 0.29 -3.55
CA GLY A 506 -4.43 0.95 -2.46
C GLY A 506 -3.80 2.29 -2.11
N GLU A 507 -4.11 2.80 -0.92
CA GLU A 507 -3.61 4.10 -0.46
C GLU A 507 -3.55 4.19 1.07
N TYR A 508 -2.68 5.07 1.57
CA TYR A 508 -2.58 5.44 2.97
C TYR A 508 -3.38 6.71 3.27
N PHE A 509 -4.20 6.62 4.31
CA PHE A 509 -5.05 7.70 4.78
C PHE A 509 -4.80 7.96 6.27
N PHE A 510 -5.20 9.12 6.73
CA PHE A 510 -5.35 9.46 8.13
C PHE A 510 -6.82 9.70 8.42
N THR A 511 -7.34 9.06 9.45
CA THR A 511 -8.71 9.20 9.95
C THR A 511 -8.68 10.11 11.17
N PRO A 512 -9.04 11.41 11.04
CA PRO A 512 -8.96 12.34 12.16
C PRO A 512 -10.05 12.08 13.20
N SER A 513 -9.84 12.56 14.43
CA SER A 513 -10.90 12.63 15.43
C SER A 513 -12.00 13.62 15.02
N ILE A 514 -13.20 13.49 15.59
CA ILE A 514 -14.33 14.39 15.32
C ILE A 514 -13.95 15.85 15.65
N ARG A 515 -13.22 16.04 16.76
CA ARG A 515 -12.68 17.34 17.16
C ARG A 515 -11.68 17.88 16.15
N ALA A 516 -10.75 17.07 15.66
CA ALA A 516 -9.81 17.49 14.63
C ALA A 516 -10.53 17.91 13.33
N LEU A 517 -11.52 17.13 12.89
CA LEU A 517 -12.35 17.50 11.74
C LEU A 517 -13.02 18.86 11.95
N ARG A 518 -13.55 19.10 13.14
CA ARG A 518 -14.28 20.32 13.49
C ARG A 518 -13.36 21.54 13.63
N GLU A 519 -12.25 21.40 14.31
CA GLU A 519 -11.37 22.52 14.71
C GLU A 519 -10.28 22.84 13.68
N GLN A 520 -9.79 21.83 12.95
CA GLN A 520 -8.65 22.02 12.03
C GLN A 520 -9.08 22.01 10.56
N PHE A 521 -9.99 21.09 10.21
CA PHE A 521 -10.27 20.75 8.81
C PHE A 521 -11.59 21.29 8.26
N SER A 522 -12.37 22.01 9.09
CA SER A 522 -13.64 22.61 8.68
C SER A 522 -13.65 24.11 8.93
N ALA A 523 -14.62 24.82 8.37
CA ALA A 523 -14.78 26.26 8.56
C ALA A 523 -16.26 26.59 8.78
N ASP A 524 -16.55 27.51 9.70
CA ASP A 524 -17.91 28.00 9.88
C ASP A 524 -18.39 28.72 8.61
N ILE A 525 -19.69 28.59 8.33
CA ILE A 525 -20.33 29.42 7.30
C ILE A 525 -20.39 30.82 7.89
N VAL A 526 -19.50 31.71 7.46
CA VAL A 526 -19.60 33.13 7.81
C VAL A 526 -20.88 33.64 7.15
N LYS A 527 -21.97 33.72 7.92
CA LYS A 527 -23.11 34.57 7.57
C LYS A 527 -22.57 35.99 7.58
N ALA A 528 -22.49 36.62 6.42
CA ALA A 528 -22.23 38.06 6.36
C ALA A 528 -23.23 38.75 7.31
N GLU A 529 -22.70 39.46 8.31
CA GLU A 529 -23.52 40.19 9.26
C GLU A 529 -24.36 41.23 8.50
N GLY A 530 -25.67 41.07 8.56
CA GLY A 530 -26.61 42.09 8.14
C GLY A 530 -27.77 41.52 7.33
N GLU A 531 -28.73 40.88 8.02
CA GLU A 531 -30.15 41.00 7.65
C GLU A 531 -31.00 40.41 8.79
N SER A 532 -31.66 41.32 9.52
CA SER A 532 -32.62 41.03 10.58
C SER A 532 -33.99 40.73 9.99
N GLU A 533 -34.67 39.75 10.60
CA GLU A 533 -36.04 39.32 10.34
C GLU A 533 -37.08 40.45 10.43
N GLY A 534 -38.12 40.36 9.59
CA GLY A 534 -39.35 41.14 9.73
C GLY A 534 -40.43 40.72 8.72
N GLU A 535 -41.40 39.93 9.17
CA GLU A 535 -42.64 39.58 8.44
C GLU A 535 -43.59 40.79 8.28
N SER A 536 -44.24 40.93 7.12
CA SER A 536 -45.69 41.20 7.02
C SER A 536 -46.18 41.17 5.57
N GLU A 537 -47.43 40.76 5.40
CA GLU A 537 -48.04 40.29 4.17
C GLU A 537 -49.09 41.30 3.63
N VAL A 538 -49.18 41.37 2.28
CA VAL A 538 -50.30 41.85 1.42
C VAL A 538 -50.45 43.37 1.15
N PRO A 539 -50.93 43.87 -0.04
CA PRO A 539 -51.09 43.29 -1.40
C PRO A 539 -50.44 44.11 -2.55
N TYR A 540 -49.98 43.38 -3.58
CA TYR A 540 -50.22 43.67 -5.01
C TYR A 540 -49.61 44.93 -5.67
N LYS A 541 -48.39 44.75 -6.18
CA LYS A 541 -47.91 45.05 -7.55
C LYS A 541 -46.41 44.82 -7.48
N ASP A 542 -45.97 43.57 -7.60
CA ASP A 542 -44.58 43.26 -7.28
C ASP A 542 -43.66 43.58 -8.48
N PRO A 543 -42.79 44.60 -8.38
CA PRO A 543 -41.74 44.81 -9.37
C PRO A 543 -40.84 43.58 -9.53
N GLU A 544 -40.76 42.66 -8.55
CA GLU A 544 -40.03 41.39 -8.70
C GLU A 544 -40.63 40.47 -9.76
N VAL A 545 -41.95 40.48 -9.98
CA VAL A 545 -42.56 39.60 -11.01
C VAL A 545 -42.27 40.12 -12.41
N GLU A 546 -42.20 41.44 -12.60
CA GLU A 546 -41.73 42.04 -13.86
C GLU A 546 -40.20 41.95 -13.99
N GLU A 547 -39.44 42.02 -12.91
CA GLU A 547 -38.00 41.75 -12.92
C GLU A 547 -37.72 40.28 -13.26
N LEU A 548 -38.49 39.33 -12.72
CA LEU A 548 -38.38 37.90 -13.02
C LEU A 548 -38.76 37.59 -14.47
N LYS A 549 -39.79 38.23 -15.03
CA LYS A 549 -40.08 38.13 -16.48
C LYS A 549 -38.95 38.69 -17.33
N THR A 550 -38.34 39.79 -16.89
CA THR A 550 -37.18 40.40 -17.56
C THR A 550 -35.97 39.46 -17.49
N LYS A 551 -35.73 38.83 -16.33
CA LYS A 551 -34.66 37.83 -16.12
C LYS A 551 -34.88 36.56 -16.93
N ILE A 552 -36.13 36.11 -17.08
CA ILE A 552 -36.47 34.97 -17.95
C ILE A 552 -36.13 35.31 -19.41
N GLN A 553 -36.47 36.50 -19.90
CA GLN A 553 -36.07 36.94 -21.24
C GLN A 553 -34.56 37.09 -21.40
N GLU A 554 -33.84 37.56 -20.37
CA GLU A 554 -32.37 37.59 -20.39
C GLU A 554 -31.76 36.18 -20.40
N LEU A 555 -32.32 35.23 -19.66
CA LEU A 555 -31.85 33.85 -19.62
C LEU A 555 -32.10 33.13 -20.96
N GLU A 556 -33.23 33.39 -21.61
CA GLU A 556 -33.52 32.88 -22.96
C GLU A 556 -32.53 33.44 -24.00
N GLN A 557 -32.13 34.71 -23.86
CA GLN A 557 -31.07 35.30 -24.70
C GLN A 557 -29.69 34.69 -24.42
N HIS A 558 -29.34 34.45 -23.14
CA HIS A 558 -28.08 33.78 -22.77
C HIS A 558 -28.03 32.34 -23.26
N GLN A 559 -29.15 31.60 -23.20
CA GLN A 559 -29.24 30.24 -23.73
C GLN A 559 -28.99 30.22 -25.25
N LYS A 560 -29.54 31.21 -25.98
CA LYS A 560 -29.31 31.36 -27.42
C LYS A 560 -27.85 31.71 -27.75
N ALA A 561 -27.18 32.49 -26.89
CA ALA A 561 -25.76 32.78 -27.01
C ALA A 561 -24.88 31.56 -26.71
N LEU A 562 -25.24 30.75 -25.70
CA LEU A 562 -24.55 29.50 -25.36
C LEU A 562 -24.65 28.45 -26.48
N LEU A 563 -25.80 28.35 -27.14
CA LEU A 563 -25.97 27.51 -28.33
C LEU A 563 -25.03 27.93 -29.46
N LYS A 564 -24.90 29.24 -29.69
CA LYS A 564 -23.95 29.77 -30.69
C LYS A 564 -22.48 29.49 -30.32
N ILE A 565 -22.10 29.62 -29.04
CA ILE A 565 -20.75 29.25 -28.56
C ILE A 565 -20.50 27.75 -28.73
N THR A 566 -21.53 26.92 -28.57
CA THR A 566 -21.42 25.47 -28.76
C THR A 566 -21.20 25.13 -30.23
N GLU A 567 -21.91 25.81 -31.15
CA GLU A 567 -21.69 25.69 -32.60
C GLU A 567 -20.27 26.16 -33.00
N GLU A 568 -19.77 27.25 -32.41
CA GLU A 568 -18.41 27.74 -32.63
C GLU A 568 -17.35 26.73 -32.11
N ARG A 569 -17.57 26.09 -30.95
CA ARG A 569 -16.66 25.08 -30.40
C ARG A 569 -16.64 23.76 -31.16
N VAL A 570 -17.72 23.42 -31.88
CA VAL A 570 -17.71 22.27 -32.79
C VAL A 570 -16.78 22.52 -33.98
N ALA A 571 -16.70 23.76 -34.47
CA ALA A 571 -15.71 24.13 -35.49
C ALA A 571 -14.26 24.10 -34.96
N ASP A 572 -14.04 24.43 -33.67
CA ASP A 572 -12.72 24.32 -33.03
C ASP A 572 -12.21 22.88 -32.96
N ILE A 573 -13.10 21.88 -32.87
CA ILE A 573 -12.72 20.46 -32.86
C ILE A 573 -12.10 20.05 -34.21
N GLU A 574 -12.65 20.51 -35.33
CA GLU A 574 -12.06 20.26 -36.66
C GLU A 574 -10.69 20.93 -36.81
N VAL A 575 -10.48 22.09 -36.19
CA VAL A 575 -9.17 22.77 -36.15
C VAL A 575 -8.17 21.97 -35.30
N LEU A 576 -8.59 21.45 -34.15
CA LEU A 576 -7.75 20.61 -33.28
C LEU A 576 -7.38 19.27 -33.93
N GLU A 577 -8.28 18.67 -34.71
CA GLU A 577 -8.00 17.45 -35.47
C GLU A 577 -6.94 17.69 -36.56
N ASN A 578 -6.97 18.85 -37.23
CA ASN A 578 -5.93 19.25 -38.17
C ASN A 578 -4.59 19.54 -37.46
N GLN A 579 -4.61 20.19 -36.29
CA GLN A 579 -3.39 20.40 -35.48
C GLN A 579 -2.79 19.07 -34.98
N LEU A 580 -3.61 18.09 -34.63
CA LEU A 580 -3.16 16.75 -34.25
C LEU A 580 -2.49 16.02 -35.43
N LYS A 581 -2.99 16.24 -36.65
CA LYS A 581 -2.39 15.70 -37.87
C LYS A 581 -1.02 16.33 -38.17
N GLU A 582 -0.93 17.67 -38.09
CA GLU A 582 0.34 18.39 -38.23
C GLU A 582 1.36 17.98 -37.15
N SER A 583 0.93 17.80 -35.90
CA SER A 583 1.81 17.37 -34.81
C SER A 583 2.35 15.94 -35.00
N LYS A 584 1.60 15.04 -35.63
CA LYS A 584 2.07 13.68 -35.96
C LYS A 584 3.10 13.72 -37.08
N GLU A 585 2.87 14.52 -38.12
CA GLU A 585 3.85 14.71 -39.21
C GLU A 585 5.14 15.37 -38.70
N LEU A 586 5.05 16.28 -37.72
CA LEU A 586 6.20 16.88 -37.06
C LEU A 586 6.96 15.88 -36.17
N HIS A 587 6.25 14.98 -35.50
CA HIS A 587 6.84 13.91 -34.69
C HIS A 587 7.60 12.90 -35.56
N ASP A 588 7.05 12.51 -36.71
CA ASP A 588 7.73 11.62 -37.65
C ASP A 588 9.02 12.25 -38.21
N LYS A 589 9.00 13.57 -38.45
CA LYS A 589 10.19 14.35 -38.81
C LYS A 589 11.22 14.44 -37.68
N TYR A 590 10.75 14.64 -36.44
CA TYR A 590 11.60 14.65 -35.24
C TYR A 590 12.28 13.29 -35.01
N VAL A 591 11.58 12.18 -35.28
CA VAL A 591 12.13 10.81 -35.23
C VAL A 591 13.19 10.58 -36.33
N GLU A 592 13.03 11.18 -37.51
CA GLU A 592 14.08 11.20 -38.54
C GLU A 592 15.30 12.06 -38.15
N GLU A 593 15.10 13.18 -37.45
CA GLU A 593 16.16 14.06 -36.99
C GLU A 593 16.92 13.51 -35.77
N THR A 594 16.25 12.80 -34.86
CA THR A 594 16.89 12.14 -33.69
C THR A 594 17.78 10.96 -34.06
N LYS A 595 17.66 10.40 -35.27
CA LYS A 595 18.65 9.44 -35.83
C LYS A 595 20.05 10.06 -36.01
N LYS A 596 20.20 11.38 -35.91
CA LYS A 596 21.49 12.10 -36.02
C LYS A 596 21.98 12.70 -34.70
N GLY A 597 21.33 12.40 -33.58
CA GLY A 597 21.66 12.95 -32.25
C GLY A 597 22.73 12.15 -31.50
N THR A 598 23.63 12.89 -30.84
CA THR A 598 24.69 12.44 -29.94
C THR A 598 24.16 11.53 -28.82
N VAL A 599 24.80 10.38 -28.56
CA VAL A 599 24.36 9.40 -27.55
C VAL A 599 25.22 9.56 -26.31
N VAL A 600 24.61 10.05 -25.23
CA VAL A 600 25.28 10.27 -23.94
C VAL A 600 24.80 9.23 -22.93
N GLY A 601 25.73 8.52 -22.28
CA GLY A 601 25.41 7.53 -21.25
C GLY A 601 24.91 8.14 -19.94
N TYR A 602 24.33 7.30 -19.07
CA TYR A 602 23.78 7.72 -17.77
C TYR A 602 24.87 8.43 -16.93
N ALA A 603 24.62 9.70 -16.60
CA ALA A 603 25.48 10.66 -15.88
C ALA A 603 26.46 11.54 -16.70
N GLY A 604 26.46 11.51 -18.03
CA GLY A 604 27.09 12.58 -18.83
C GLY A 604 28.63 12.63 -18.85
N LEU A 605 29.31 11.59 -18.35
CA LEU A 605 30.77 11.58 -18.16
C LEU A 605 31.54 10.72 -19.19
N ILE A 606 30.86 9.90 -19.99
CA ILE A 606 31.49 9.06 -21.02
C ILE A 606 30.72 9.21 -22.33
N HIS A 607 31.42 9.65 -23.38
CA HIS A 607 30.89 9.82 -24.72
C HIS A 607 30.80 8.46 -25.43
N LEU A 608 29.57 8.03 -25.77
CA LEU A 608 29.32 6.77 -26.47
C LEU A 608 29.06 6.97 -27.97
N ASP A 609 29.43 8.14 -28.49
CA ASP A 609 29.24 8.53 -29.89
C ASP A 609 29.96 7.62 -30.89
N PHE A 610 30.92 6.82 -30.43
CA PHE A 610 31.56 5.80 -31.24
C PHE A 610 30.60 4.66 -31.64
N LEU A 611 29.53 4.40 -30.86
CA LEU A 611 28.51 3.40 -31.19
C LEU A 611 27.79 3.74 -32.50
N ASN A 612 27.71 5.03 -32.86
CA ASN A 612 27.15 5.49 -34.13
C ASN A 612 28.05 5.17 -35.33
N LYS A 613 29.32 4.82 -35.08
CA LYS A 613 30.34 4.53 -36.11
C LYS A 613 30.52 3.03 -36.37
N LEU A 614 29.97 2.18 -35.50
CA LEU A 614 30.03 0.72 -35.63
C LEU A 614 28.92 0.22 -36.56
N ASP A 615 29.25 -0.70 -37.46
CA ASP A 615 28.23 -1.39 -38.25
C ASP A 615 27.47 -2.44 -37.40
N THR A 616 26.38 -2.95 -37.96
CA THR A 616 25.51 -3.92 -37.27
C THR A 616 26.24 -5.19 -36.83
N ALA A 617 27.23 -5.66 -37.58
CA ALA A 617 27.98 -6.87 -37.24
C ALA A 617 28.91 -6.62 -36.04
N HIS A 618 29.63 -5.49 -36.05
CA HIS A 618 30.49 -5.10 -34.95
C HIS A 618 29.72 -4.76 -33.66
N LEU A 619 28.52 -4.19 -33.76
CA LEU A 619 27.63 -3.96 -32.62
C LEU A 619 27.16 -5.26 -31.97
N ARG A 620 26.77 -6.26 -32.77
CA ARG A 620 26.38 -7.59 -32.29
C ARG A 620 27.55 -8.28 -31.57
N ASP A 621 28.75 -8.21 -32.15
CA ASP A 621 29.94 -8.79 -31.52
C ASP A 621 30.30 -8.07 -30.22
N LEU A 622 30.19 -6.74 -30.18
CA LEU A 622 30.42 -5.95 -28.97
C LEU A 622 29.42 -6.31 -27.85
N LYS A 623 28.13 -6.48 -28.16
CA LYS A 623 27.11 -6.94 -27.19
C LYS A 623 27.50 -8.26 -26.54
N ARG A 624 27.83 -9.26 -27.37
CA ARG A 624 28.23 -10.59 -26.89
C ARG A 624 29.51 -10.55 -26.05
N GLU A 625 30.49 -9.73 -26.43
CA GLU A 625 31.78 -9.66 -25.73
C GLU A 625 31.68 -8.89 -24.41
N VAL A 626 30.81 -7.88 -24.31
CA VAL A 626 30.50 -7.18 -23.05
C VAL A 626 29.75 -8.11 -22.09
N ASP A 627 28.77 -8.89 -22.57
CA ASP A 627 28.07 -9.90 -21.75
C ASP A 627 29.04 -10.96 -21.22
N ALA A 628 29.92 -11.47 -22.10
CA ALA A 628 30.94 -12.44 -21.71
C ALA A 628 31.95 -11.85 -20.72
N ALA A 629 32.31 -10.57 -20.88
CA ALA A 629 33.15 -9.86 -19.92
C ALA A 629 32.45 -9.77 -18.57
N LEU A 630 31.21 -9.30 -18.48
CA LEU A 630 30.45 -9.21 -17.22
C LEU A 630 30.27 -10.59 -16.55
N ALA A 631 29.99 -11.64 -17.32
CA ALA A 631 29.89 -13.00 -16.81
C ALA A 631 31.22 -13.50 -16.23
N ASN A 632 32.33 -13.26 -16.91
CA ASN A 632 33.67 -13.59 -16.41
C ASN A 632 34.00 -12.76 -15.16
N LEU A 633 33.67 -11.47 -15.14
CA LEU A 633 33.86 -10.57 -14.00
C LEU A 633 32.97 -10.90 -12.80
N ALA A 634 31.89 -11.66 -12.99
CA ALA A 634 31.03 -12.12 -11.91
C ALA A 634 31.59 -13.33 -11.12
N GLY A 635 32.65 -14.00 -11.61
CA GLY A 635 33.37 -15.09 -10.93
C GLY A 635 34.61 -14.64 -10.14
N ASP A 636 35.40 -15.57 -9.59
CA ASP A 636 36.67 -15.29 -8.90
C ASP A 636 37.79 -14.99 -9.91
N VAL A 637 38.09 -13.70 -10.16
CA VAL A 637 39.02 -13.29 -11.22
C VAL A 637 40.34 -12.73 -10.67
N ASP A 638 41.47 -13.21 -11.21
CA ASP A 638 42.78 -12.62 -10.95
C ASP A 638 43.02 -11.32 -11.75
N TRP A 639 43.80 -10.40 -11.19
CA TRP A 639 44.04 -9.06 -11.75
C TRP A 639 44.64 -9.05 -13.17
N LYS A 640 45.50 -10.01 -13.53
CA LYS A 640 46.09 -10.07 -14.88
C LYS A 640 45.06 -10.49 -15.91
N THR A 641 44.16 -11.40 -15.54
CA THR A 641 43.03 -11.80 -16.40
C THR A 641 42.10 -10.62 -16.64
N TRP A 642 41.81 -9.84 -15.59
CA TRP A 642 41.03 -8.61 -15.64
C TRP A 642 41.61 -7.56 -16.60
N GLN A 643 42.91 -7.26 -16.43
CA GLN A 643 43.64 -6.31 -17.28
C GLN A 643 43.66 -6.72 -18.76
N ARG A 644 43.78 -8.02 -19.03
CA ARG A 644 43.81 -8.56 -20.38
C ARG A 644 42.47 -8.38 -21.10
N THR A 645 41.36 -8.78 -20.48
CA THR A 645 40.02 -8.66 -21.07
C THR A 645 39.69 -7.20 -21.43
N ILE A 646 40.05 -6.27 -20.54
CA ILE A 646 39.82 -4.84 -20.77
C ILE A 646 40.71 -4.29 -21.88
N ARG A 647 42.00 -4.65 -21.93
CA ARG A 647 42.90 -4.21 -22.99
C ARG A 647 42.46 -4.74 -24.36
N GLU A 648 41.98 -5.98 -24.41
CA GLU A 648 41.46 -6.59 -25.64
C GLU A 648 40.23 -5.85 -26.16
N LEU A 649 39.25 -5.57 -25.29
CA LEU A 649 38.06 -4.78 -25.66
C LEU A 649 38.43 -3.36 -26.10
N ASN A 650 39.28 -2.68 -25.33
CA ASN A 650 39.73 -1.32 -25.64
C ASN A 650 40.46 -1.23 -26.98
N SER A 651 41.37 -2.18 -27.25
CA SER A 651 42.15 -2.21 -28.48
C SER A 651 41.30 -2.57 -29.69
N LYS A 652 40.29 -3.43 -29.51
CA LYS A 652 39.48 -3.93 -30.62
C LYS A 652 38.44 -2.93 -31.09
N TYR A 653 37.83 -2.19 -30.16
CA TYR A 653 36.76 -1.24 -30.45
C TYR A 653 37.18 0.22 -30.32
N GLY A 654 38.44 0.48 -29.94
CA GLY A 654 39.04 1.82 -29.94
C GLY A 654 38.40 2.76 -28.92
N PHE A 655 38.19 2.31 -27.68
CA PHE A 655 37.58 3.16 -26.65
C PHE A 655 38.53 4.25 -26.11
N ASP A 656 39.82 4.21 -26.46
CA ASP A 656 40.87 5.18 -26.11
C ASP A 656 41.03 5.45 -24.59
N LEU A 657 40.63 4.50 -23.76
CA LEU A 657 40.78 4.57 -22.31
C LEU A 657 42.22 4.14 -21.91
N LEU A 658 43.01 5.04 -21.32
CA LEU A 658 44.43 4.80 -21.01
C LEU A 658 44.61 3.94 -19.75
N TYR A 659 45.68 3.14 -19.71
CA TYR A 659 46.03 2.27 -18.60
C TYR A 659 47.40 2.64 -18.00
N GLY A 660 47.44 3.31 -16.84
CA GLY A 660 48.68 3.52 -16.07
C GLY A 660 48.88 4.91 -15.49
N ASN A 661 49.70 4.96 -14.43
CA ASN A 661 49.92 6.08 -13.50
C ASN A 661 50.10 7.44 -14.20
N GLY A 662 49.12 8.33 -14.04
CA GLY A 662 49.28 9.77 -14.32
C GLY A 662 48.27 10.39 -15.29
N GLY A 663 47.28 9.66 -15.80
CA GLY A 663 46.24 10.23 -16.66
C GLY A 663 45.14 10.92 -15.85
N HIS A 664 45.35 12.19 -15.46
CA HIS A 664 44.28 13.07 -14.99
C HIS A 664 43.19 13.17 -16.07
N TYR A 665 42.10 12.43 -15.89
CA TYR A 665 40.88 12.63 -16.65
C TYR A 665 40.03 13.73 -15.99
N GLU A 666 39.35 14.50 -16.83
CA GLU A 666 38.77 15.82 -16.58
C GLU A 666 38.14 16.01 -15.18
N GLY A 667 38.82 16.85 -14.40
CA GLY A 667 38.30 17.68 -13.32
C GLY A 667 37.26 17.03 -12.40
N ARG A 668 37.70 16.25 -11.41
CA ARG A 668 37.29 16.36 -9.99
C ARG A 668 38.13 15.39 -9.13
N HIS A 669 38.57 15.87 -7.97
CA HIS A 669 39.45 15.15 -7.04
C HIS A 669 38.75 13.88 -6.51
N TRP A 670 39.50 12.83 -6.15
CA TRP A 670 38.93 11.59 -5.57
C TRP A 670 37.99 11.84 -4.36
N ARG A 671 38.18 12.95 -3.63
CA ARG A 671 37.32 13.38 -2.51
C ARG A 671 35.93 13.82 -2.96
N GLU A 672 35.79 14.42 -4.13
CA GLU A 672 34.50 14.80 -4.71
C GLU A 672 33.74 13.57 -5.24
N TRP A 673 34.47 12.56 -5.75
CA TRP A 673 33.90 11.23 -6.02
C TRP A 673 33.38 10.53 -4.76
N LYS A 674 34.03 10.78 -3.61
CA LYS A 674 33.60 10.27 -2.30
C LYS A 674 32.37 11.00 -1.75
N GLU A 675 32.18 12.28 -2.07
CA GLU A 675 30.94 12.99 -1.73
C GLU A 675 29.76 12.53 -2.60
N ILE A 676 29.98 12.19 -3.86
CA ILE A 676 28.97 11.53 -4.72
C ILE A 676 28.61 10.13 -4.20
N GLN A 677 29.57 9.41 -3.61
CA GLN A 677 29.34 8.13 -2.91
C GLN A 677 28.42 8.28 -1.67
N TYR A 678 28.38 9.46 -1.04
CA TYR A 678 27.50 9.77 0.09
C TYR A 678 26.19 10.46 -0.32
N SER A 679 26.16 11.19 -1.43
CA SER A 679 24.95 11.88 -1.93
C SER A 679 24.02 10.99 -2.77
N THR A 680 24.43 9.75 -3.07
CA THR A 680 23.62 8.73 -3.76
C THR A 680 22.73 7.93 -2.80
N SER A 681 22.14 8.59 -1.81
CA SER A 681 20.94 8.09 -1.11
C SER A 681 19.67 8.21 -1.96
N ASN A 682 19.77 8.77 -3.19
CA ASN A 682 18.64 9.10 -4.07
C ASN A 682 18.74 8.55 -5.51
N SER A 683 19.50 7.49 -5.79
CA SER A 683 19.40 6.80 -7.11
C SER A 683 19.70 5.29 -7.04
N ASP A 684 18.94 4.52 -7.82
CA ASP A 684 18.95 3.07 -8.07
C ASP A 684 19.75 2.17 -7.10
N TYR A 685 18.99 1.58 -6.17
CA TYR A 685 19.47 0.82 -5.04
C TYR A 685 20.12 -0.54 -5.41
N ASP A 686 19.67 -1.25 -6.45
CA ASP A 686 20.08 -2.66 -6.60
C ASP A 686 21.46 -2.90 -7.23
N ARG A 687 21.90 -2.05 -8.16
CA ARG A 687 23.26 -2.17 -8.72
C ARG A 687 24.31 -1.54 -7.81
N THR A 688 23.93 -0.48 -7.11
CA THR A 688 24.78 0.23 -6.14
C THR A 688 25.01 -0.59 -4.86
N VAL A 689 24.04 -1.39 -4.42
CA VAL A 689 24.16 -2.27 -3.23
C VAL A 689 24.96 -3.54 -3.54
N ALA A 690 24.78 -4.17 -4.71
CA ALA A 690 25.65 -5.28 -5.14
C ALA A 690 27.12 -4.83 -5.30
N PHE A 691 27.31 -3.61 -5.80
CA PHE A 691 28.60 -2.93 -5.93
C PHE A 691 29.22 -2.58 -4.56
N ARG A 692 28.45 -2.00 -3.63
CA ARG A 692 28.90 -1.68 -2.25
C ARG A 692 29.25 -2.92 -1.43
N ASN A 693 28.45 -3.99 -1.51
CA ASN A 693 28.66 -5.19 -0.71
C ASN A 693 29.90 -6.01 -1.15
N ARG A 694 30.18 -6.09 -2.47
CA ARG A 694 31.39 -6.78 -2.97
C ARG A 694 32.67 -5.96 -2.78
N MET A 695 32.64 -4.65 -3.01
CA MET A 695 33.78 -3.77 -2.74
C MET A 695 34.12 -3.70 -1.24
N GLY A 696 33.11 -3.69 -0.37
CA GLY A 696 33.28 -3.76 1.08
C GLY A 696 33.91 -5.08 1.56
N GLN A 697 33.59 -6.22 0.92
CA GLN A 697 34.26 -7.48 1.20
C GLN A 697 35.69 -7.54 0.67
N TRP A 698 35.98 -6.92 -0.47
CA TRP A 698 37.28 -7.01 -1.14
C TRP A 698 38.34 -6.03 -0.59
N CYS A 699 37.95 -4.79 -0.30
CA CYS A 699 38.82 -3.81 0.39
C CYS A 699 39.18 -4.23 1.82
N ASN A 700 38.35 -5.05 2.47
CA ASN A 700 38.58 -5.53 3.83
C ASN A 700 39.42 -6.82 3.89
N ASN A 701 39.58 -7.57 2.80
CA ASN A 701 40.19 -8.92 2.84
C ASN A 701 41.56 -9.08 2.14
N ALA A 702 42.17 -8.04 1.56
CA ALA A 702 43.49 -8.15 0.91
C ALA A 702 44.55 -7.23 1.53
N LYS A 703 45.62 -7.81 2.09
CA LYS A 703 46.88 -7.11 2.35
C LYS A 703 47.54 -6.77 1.01
N TRP A 704 47.46 -5.52 0.56
CA TRP A 704 48.05 -5.10 -0.71
C TRP A 704 49.57 -4.94 -0.60
N LYS A 705 50.30 -5.72 -1.40
CA LYS A 705 51.63 -5.39 -1.92
C LYS A 705 51.52 -5.34 -3.45
N ALA A 706 50.98 -4.24 -3.99
CA ALA A 706 51.10 -3.95 -5.41
C ALA A 706 51.84 -2.61 -5.54
N GLU A 707 52.99 -2.63 -6.21
CA GLU A 707 53.71 -1.41 -6.57
C GLU A 707 52.81 -0.56 -7.48
N GLY A 708 52.42 0.64 -7.01
CA GLY A 708 51.62 1.62 -7.75
C GLY A 708 50.17 1.74 -7.25
N GLY A 709 49.91 2.72 -6.38
CA GLY A 709 48.64 2.95 -5.69
C GLY A 709 47.43 3.36 -6.53
N ASP A 710 47.56 3.51 -7.86
CA ASP A 710 46.48 3.95 -8.75
C ASP A 710 45.70 2.81 -9.44
N ALA A 711 46.09 1.55 -9.23
CA ALA A 711 45.50 0.39 -9.90
C ALA A 711 44.00 0.19 -9.55
N ALA A 712 43.59 0.47 -8.31
CA ALA A 712 42.21 0.29 -7.85
C ALA A 712 41.24 1.34 -8.43
N GLY A 713 41.69 2.59 -8.62
CA GLY A 713 40.89 3.65 -9.24
C GLY A 713 40.64 3.38 -10.72
N CYS A 714 41.68 2.96 -11.44
CA CYS A 714 41.56 2.53 -12.83
C CYS A 714 40.63 1.30 -12.98
N ALA A 715 40.65 0.36 -12.03
CA ALA A 715 39.73 -0.77 -12.02
C ALA A 715 38.27 -0.34 -11.90
N LEU A 716 38.01 0.57 -10.95
CA LEU A 716 36.66 1.07 -10.68
C LEU A 716 36.04 1.75 -11.90
N MET A 717 36.84 2.56 -12.60
CA MET A 717 36.41 3.28 -13.80
C MET A 717 36.07 2.34 -14.95
N TRP A 718 36.89 1.32 -15.18
CA TRP A 718 36.64 0.32 -16.21
C TRP A 718 35.42 -0.55 -15.93
N LEU A 719 35.22 -0.95 -14.66
CA LEU A 719 34.03 -1.72 -14.28
C LEU A 719 32.75 -0.91 -14.50
N THR A 720 32.78 0.37 -14.13
CA THR A 720 31.66 1.29 -14.33
C THR A 720 31.37 1.48 -15.82
N PHE A 721 32.41 1.67 -16.65
CA PHE A 721 32.27 1.79 -18.10
C PHE A 721 31.64 0.54 -18.73
N VAL A 722 32.09 -0.67 -18.37
CA VAL A 722 31.58 -1.92 -18.96
C VAL A 722 30.12 -2.18 -18.58
N ILE A 723 29.71 -1.88 -17.33
CA ILE A 723 28.31 -2.01 -16.89
C ILE A 723 27.42 -0.99 -17.62
N GLN A 724 27.86 0.26 -17.73
CA GLN A 724 27.10 1.29 -18.44
C GLN A 724 27.00 1.01 -19.94
N LEU A 725 28.08 0.53 -20.56
CA LEU A 725 28.11 0.15 -21.96
C LEU A 725 27.14 -1.02 -22.23
N HIS A 726 27.07 -2.01 -21.33
CA HIS A 726 26.09 -3.09 -21.40
C HIS A 726 24.65 -2.55 -21.43
N ASP A 727 24.30 -1.70 -20.46
CA ASP A 727 22.93 -1.16 -20.35
C ASP A 727 22.56 -0.31 -21.56
N VAL A 728 23.49 0.53 -22.03
CA VAL A 728 23.27 1.35 -23.22
C VAL A 728 23.10 0.45 -24.44
N LEU A 729 23.92 -0.59 -24.63
CA LEU A 729 23.77 -1.52 -25.75
C LEU A 729 22.46 -2.32 -25.72
N GLN A 730 21.88 -2.62 -24.56
CA GLN A 730 20.57 -3.29 -24.46
C GLN A 730 19.44 -2.41 -25.01
N VAL A 731 19.53 -1.09 -24.78
CA VAL A 731 18.51 -0.12 -25.20
C VAL A 731 18.82 0.45 -26.59
N TYR A 732 20.10 0.55 -26.95
CA TYR A 732 20.60 1.13 -28.19
C TYR A 732 20.58 0.08 -29.31
N ARG A 733 19.69 0.29 -30.30
CA ARG A 733 19.41 -0.64 -31.41
C ARG A 733 19.01 -2.04 -30.91
N PRO A 734 17.82 -2.19 -30.29
CA PRO A 734 17.32 -3.45 -29.75
C PRO A 734 17.00 -4.47 -30.86
N ASP A 735 16.87 -4.02 -32.12
CA ASP A 735 16.73 -4.84 -33.32
C ASP A 735 17.99 -5.65 -33.66
N VAL A 736 19.14 -5.28 -33.09
CA VAL A 736 20.42 -5.96 -33.28
C VAL A 736 20.66 -6.86 -32.07
N CYS A 737 20.14 -8.09 -32.11
CA CYS A 737 20.53 -9.19 -31.20
C CYS A 737 21.94 -9.67 -31.54
#